data_AF-L5MA86-F1
#
_entry.id   AF-L5MA86-F1
#
_cell.length_a   1.000
_cell.length_b   1.000
_cell.length_c   1.000
_cell.angle_alpha   90.00
_cell.angle_beta   90.00
_cell.angle_gamma   90.00
#
_symmetry.space_group_name_H-M   'P 1'
#
loop_
_entity.id
_entity.type
_entity.pdbx_description
1 polymer ?
#
loop_
_entity_poly.entity_id
_entity_poly.type
_entity_poly.pdbx_seq_one_letter_code
_entity_poly.pdbx_strand_id
1 'polypeptide(L)'
;MRRVAQEPVGNSSRLGCWDPPAVTPNLGHAPTRHACLRRCEDAIPTEPGLGFRLGSPTVVECPLVPSTSPESHPGVTSDARLLRQCKDLKLHNLKDNLIGERRFMKINVHASNETDNTQDSPPAKKTRRCQRQEVKKEPVPGGKADKDRTEDKQESVKTLLLKGKAPVDPECTLKVGKAHIYCEGNDVYDVMLNQTNLQFNNNKYYLIQLLEDDAQRNFSVWMRWGRVGKVGQHSLVACSGDLNKAKEVFQKKFLDKTKNNWEDREKFKKVPGKYDMVQMDYTTNTQNEEETKKEESLKSPLKLESQLDLRLQELIKLICNVQAMEEMMIEMKYDTKKAPLGKLTVAQIKAGYQSLKKIEDCIRAGQEGRALVEACNEFYTRIPHDFGLRTPPLIRTEKELSDKIQLLEALGDIEIAIKLVKTELQSPEHPLDQHYKKLHCALHPLDHKSYEFKVISQYLQSTHAPTHSDYTMTLLDVFEVEKEGEKEAFKEDLPNRMLLWHGSRLSNWVGILSHGLQIAPPEAPITGYMFGKGIYFADMSSKSANYCFASRLKDVGLLLLSEVALGQCNELLEANPEAEGLLRGKHSTKGLGKMAPNPASSVTLNGSTVPLGPAHDTGILNPDGYTLNYNEFIVYNPNQVRMRYLLKVQFNFLQLW
;
A
#
# COMPACT_ATOMS: atom_id res chain seq x y z
N MET A 1 -16.03 -60.38 -7.33
CA MET A 1 -15.03 -60.52 -6.23
C MET A 1 -13.63 -60.64 -6.82
N ARG A 2 -12.60 -60.30 -6.04
CA ARG A 2 -11.17 -60.71 -6.10
C ARG A 2 -10.57 -61.07 -7.48
N ARG A 3 -9.56 -60.29 -7.91
CA ARG A 3 -8.45 -60.83 -8.74
C ARG A 3 -7.51 -61.67 -7.87
N VAL A 4 -6.77 -62.57 -8.52
CA VAL A 4 -5.84 -63.53 -7.91
C VAL A 4 -4.42 -63.24 -8.39
N ALA A 5 -3.47 -63.22 -7.43
CA ALA A 5 -2.05 -63.64 -7.45
C ALA A 5 -1.11 -63.20 -8.62
N GLN A 6 0.15 -62.80 -8.35
CA GLN A 6 1.39 -63.62 -8.27
C GLN A 6 1.79 -64.28 -9.64
N GLU A 7 3.06 -64.34 -10.10
CA GLU A 7 4.34 -64.05 -9.43
C GLU A 7 5.51 -63.63 -10.41
N PRO A 8 6.85 -63.84 -10.20
CA PRO A 8 7.84 -62.79 -10.57
C PRO A 8 8.97 -63.25 -11.53
N VAL A 9 10.13 -62.56 -11.51
CA VAL A 9 11.40 -62.83 -12.22
C VAL A 9 11.35 -62.53 -13.74
N GLY A 10 12.36 -61.98 -14.41
CA GLY A 10 13.67 -61.44 -13.99
C GLY A 10 14.68 -61.38 -15.17
N ASN A 11 15.96 -61.19 -14.85
CA ASN A 11 17.12 -61.16 -15.77
C ASN A 11 17.29 -59.97 -16.73
N SER A 12 18.55 -59.76 -17.12
CA SER A 12 19.05 -58.72 -18.03
C SER A 12 19.47 -59.31 -19.39
N SER A 13 19.71 -58.46 -20.40
CA SER A 13 21.08 -58.27 -20.94
C SER A 13 21.18 -57.46 -22.26
N ARG A 14 22.34 -56.80 -22.42
CA ARG A 14 23.13 -56.59 -23.66
C ARG A 14 22.70 -55.62 -24.78
N LEU A 15 23.71 -54.80 -25.17
CA LEU A 15 24.00 -54.22 -26.49
C LEU A 15 23.07 -53.10 -27.00
N GLY A 16 23.55 -52.06 -27.70
CA GLY A 16 24.93 -51.73 -28.09
C GLY A 16 25.08 -50.28 -28.59
N CYS A 17 26.32 -49.88 -28.93
CA CYS A 17 26.75 -48.53 -29.28
C CYS A 17 26.06 -47.91 -30.51
N TRP A 18 26.27 -46.59 -30.73
CA TRP A 18 27.02 -46.03 -31.88
C TRP A 18 27.43 -44.57 -31.54
N ASP A 19 28.50 -44.06 -32.15
CA ASP A 19 29.20 -42.83 -31.75
C ASP A 19 29.44 -41.89 -32.99
N PRO A 20 30.02 -40.68 -32.84
CA PRO A 20 29.82 -39.56 -33.79
C PRO A 20 30.85 -39.50 -34.94
N PRO A 21 30.85 -38.38 -35.69
CA PRO A 21 32.12 -37.77 -36.07
C PRO A 21 32.23 -36.27 -35.69
N ALA A 22 33.46 -35.84 -35.44
CA ALA A 22 33.88 -34.44 -35.42
C ALA A 22 35.06 -34.24 -36.39
N VAL A 23 35.24 -33.03 -36.92
CA VAL A 23 36.38 -32.68 -37.79
C VAL A 23 36.94 -31.31 -37.39
N THR A 24 38.25 -31.13 -37.57
CA THR A 24 39.13 -30.12 -36.94
C THR A 24 39.59 -28.99 -37.92
N PRO A 25 40.26 -27.92 -37.44
CA PRO A 25 40.42 -26.65 -38.19
C PRO A 25 41.83 -26.45 -38.79
N ASN A 26 42.03 -25.38 -39.61
CA ASN A 26 43.09 -24.37 -39.38
C ASN A 26 43.19 -23.18 -40.38
N LEU A 27 43.78 -22.07 -39.87
CA LEU A 27 44.64 -21.04 -40.52
C LEU A 27 44.16 -20.21 -41.74
N GLY A 28 44.42 -18.87 -41.75
CA GLY A 28 44.41 -18.08 -43.00
C GLY A 28 44.35 -16.53 -42.98
N HIS A 29 45.36 -15.82 -42.42
CA HIS A 29 45.76 -14.43 -42.77
C HIS A 29 44.84 -13.19 -42.60
N ALA A 30 45.51 -12.04 -42.48
CA ALA A 30 45.08 -10.64 -42.66
C ALA A 30 46.11 -9.97 -43.65
N PRO A 31 46.11 -8.66 -44.02
CA PRO A 31 45.38 -7.49 -43.46
C PRO A 31 44.94 -6.40 -44.51
N THR A 32 44.84 -5.13 -44.04
CA THR A 32 44.99 -3.83 -44.75
C THR A 32 43.85 -3.13 -45.54
N ARG A 33 43.35 -2.04 -44.92
CA ARG A 33 43.10 -0.64 -45.36
C ARG A 33 42.80 -0.25 -46.84
N HIS A 34 42.02 0.86 -46.90
CA HIS A 34 41.73 1.82 -47.99
C HIS A 34 40.43 1.57 -48.80
N ALA A 35 39.69 2.55 -49.35
CA ALA A 35 39.37 3.96 -49.05
C ALA A 35 39.07 4.74 -50.36
N CYS A 36 37.80 5.06 -50.64
CA CYS A 36 37.28 6.11 -51.55
C CYS A 36 35.74 6.11 -51.39
N LEU A 37 34.91 7.17 -51.44
CA LEU A 37 34.89 8.57 -51.92
C LEU A 37 33.94 8.78 -53.12
N ARG A 38 33.10 9.83 -53.04
CA ARG A 38 32.28 10.49 -54.11
C ARG A 38 31.03 9.76 -54.62
N ARG A 39 29.95 10.42 -55.12
CA ARG A 39 29.34 11.77 -54.90
C ARG A 39 27.98 11.84 -55.65
N CYS A 40 27.31 13.01 -55.66
CA CYS A 40 26.12 13.42 -56.45
C CYS A 40 24.76 12.89 -55.90
N GLU A 41 23.72 13.71 -55.65
CA GLU A 41 22.97 14.71 -56.49
C GLU A 41 22.01 13.99 -57.48
N ASP A 42 20.71 14.29 -57.62
CA ASP A 42 19.78 15.21 -56.91
C ASP A 42 18.33 14.59 -56.92
N ALA A 43 17.14 15.19 -56.79
CA ALA A 43 16.59 16.56 -56.89
C ALA A 43 15.25 16.74 -56.10
N ILE A 44 14.52 17.87 -56.29
CA ILE A 44 13.26 18.27 -55.62
C ILE A 44 12.24 18.84 -56.65
N PRO A 45 10.91 18.78 -56.39
CA PRO A 45 9.97 19.87 -56.76
C PRO A 45 9.05 20.27 -55.57
N THR A 46 9.18 21.45 -54.91
CA THR A 46 8.80 22.86 -55.26
C THR A 46 7.38 23.29 -54.84
N GLU A 47 7.30 24.33 -53.99
CA GLU A 47 6.08 25.11 -53.67
C GLU A 47 5.75 26.18 -54.75
N PRO A 48 4.61 26.91 -54.65
CA PRO A 48 4.61 28.22 -53.95
C PRO A 48 3.32 28.54 -53.14
N GLY A 49 3.21 29.57 -52.30
CA GLY A 49 4.23 30.52 -51.77
C GLY A 49 3.63 31.85 -51.23
N LEU A 50 4.47 32.65 -50.53
CA LEU A 50 4.27 34.05 -50.04
C LEU A 50 3.25 34.35 -48.90
N GLY A 51 3.58 35.16 -47.88
CA GLY A 51 4.90 35.70 -47.48
C GLY A 51 4.89 36.89 -46.48
N PHE A 52 6.08 37.21 -45.92
CA PHE A 52 6.49 38.45 -45.20
C PHE A 52 5.89 38.74 -43.80
N ARG A 53 6.55 39.41 -42.81
CA ARG A 53 7.95 39.78 -42.42
C ARG A 53 7.85 40.37 -40.97
N LEU A 54 8.80 40.57 -40.05
CA LEU A 54 10.28 40.53 -39.84
C LEU A 54 10.54 39.85 -38.45
N GLY A 55 11.72 39.76 -37.80
CA GLY A 55 13.12 40.16 -38.06
C GLY A 55 14.06 39.67 -36.91
N SER A 56 15.38 39.61 -37.15
CA SER A 56 16.46 39.04 -36.29
C SER A 56 17.45 40.12 -35.79
N PRO A 57 18.73 39.90 -35.32
CA PRO A 57 19.54 38.71 -34.94
C PRO A 57 20.01 38.79 -33.44
N THR A 58 21.09 38.23 -32.82
CA THR A 58 22.31 37.38 -33.06
C THR A 58 22.70 36.84 -31.64
N VAL A 59 23.35 35.70 -31.32
CA VAL A 59 24.48 34.86 -31.80
C VAL A 59 25.89 35.46 -31.62
N VAL A 60 26.74 34.84 -30.76
CA VAL A 60 28.22 34.60 -30.84
C VAL A 60 28.59 33.42 -29.89
N GLU A 61 29.64 32.65 -30.19
CA GLU A 61 30.17 31.46 -29.46
C GLU A 61 31.57 31.69 -28.82
N CYS A 62 32.08 30.74 -28.00
CA CYS A 62 33.49 30.69 -27.52
C CYS A 62 33.98 29.24 -27.18
N PRO A 63 35.20 28.79 -27.56
CA PRO A 63 35.69 27.42 -27.30
C PRO A 63 37.05 27.23 -26.55
N LEU A 64 37.18 26.10 -25.83
CA LEU A 64 38.33 25.17 -25.62
C LEU A 64 39.76 25.62 -25.13
N VAL A 65 40.14 25.16 -23.91
CA VAL A 65 41.41 24.51 -23.37
C VAL A 65 42.85 24.78 -23.93
N PRO A 66 43.99 24.39 -23.26
CA PRO A 66 44.27 23.89 -21.87
C PRO A 66 45.56 24.45 -21.16
N SER A 67 45.90 23.90 -19.97
CA SER A 67 47.25 23.36 -19.55
C SER A 67 48.07 23.96 -18.37
N THR A 68 48.93 23.09 -17.81
CA THR A 68 50.08 23.28 -16.86
C THR A 68 49.87 23.44 -15.35
N SER A 69 50.86 22.94 -14.59
CA SER A 69 51.11 23.00 -13.14
C SER A 69 52.59 23.38 -12.90
N PRO A 70 53.00 23.87 -11.70
CA PRO A 70 53.65 22.96 -10.74
C PRO A 70 53.57 23.30 -9.23
N GLU A 71 53.75 22.27 -8.40
CA GLU A 71 54.52 22.14 -7.13
C GLU A 71 54.54 23.17 -5.96
N SER A 72 54.78 22.59 -4.77
CA SER A 72 55.43 23.12 -3.54
C SER A 72 54.59 23.57 -2.32
N HIS A 73 54.83 22.88 -1.19
CA HIS A 73 54.67 23.33 0.21
C HIS A 73 56.03 23.92 0.71
N PRO A 74 56.27 24.32 2.00
CA PRO A 74 55.42 24.39 3.21
C PRO A 74 55.57 25.71 4.03
N GLY A 75 55.08 25.74 5.28
CA GLY A 75 55.40 26.77 6.31
C GLY A 75 54.17 27.57 6.77
N VAL A 76 53.63 27.57 8.02
CA VAL A 76 54.13 27.46 9.42
C VAL A 76 54.48 28.83 10.05
N THR A 77 53.79 29.16 11.17
CA THR A 77 54.03 30.28 12.14
C THR A 77 53.94 31.73 11.61
N SER A 78 53.70 32.78 12.41
CA SER A 78 52.97 32.94 13.70
C SER A 78 52.81 34.43 14.07
N ASP A 79 51.74 34.77 14.79
CA ASP A 79 51.59 35.91 15.73
C ASP A 79 51.94 37.38 15.35
N ALA A 80 50.86 38.16 15.23
CA ALA A 80 50.50 39.26 16.16
C ALA A 80 50.80 40.74 15.86
N ARG A 81 49.91 41.57 16.44
CA ARG A 81 49.87 43.06 16.54
C ARG A 81 49.41 43.76 15.23
N LEU A 82 48.68 44.89 15.27
CA LEU A 82 48.38 45.85 16.35
C LEU A 82 46.87 46.21 16.51
N LEU A 83 46.46 46.37 17.78
CA LEU A 83 45.51 47.34 18.38
C LEU A 83 44.07 47.59 17.85
N ARG A 84 43.12 47.40 18.80
CA ARG A 84 41.91 48.21 19.13
C ARG A 84 40.81 48.32 18.05
N GLN A 85 39.60 47.83 18.32
CA GLN A 85 38.70 48.45 19.31
C GLN A 85 37.70 47.48 19.98
N CYS A 86 37.18 47.92 21.13
CA CYS A 86 36.09 47.33 21.93
C CYS A 86 36.33 45.95 22.57
N LYS A 87 35.75 45.76 23.75
CA LYS A 87 35.97 44.63 24.66
C LYS A 87 34.68 43.84 24.90
N ASP A 88 34.88 42.54 25.15
CA ASP A 88 34.25 41.74 26.21
C ASP A 88 32.83 42.11 26.67
N LEU A 89 31.88 41.20 26.41
CA LEU A 89 31.30 40.40 27.50
C LEU A 89 30.61 39.15 26.96
N LYS A 90 30.71 38.05 27.72
CA LYS A 90 30.07 36.76 27.39
C LYS A 90 29.53 36.14 28.67
N LEU A 91 28.36 35.50 28.54
CA LEU A 91 27.73 34.53 29.45
C LEU A 91 26.91 35.05 30.67
N HIS A 92 25.77 34.36 30.84
CA HIS A 92 24.89 34.17 32.00
C HIS A 92 23.89 35.25 32.49
N ASN A 93 22.61 34.91 32.24
CA ASN A 93 21.54 34.63 33.21
C ASN A 93 20.33 35.58 33.35
N LEU A 94 19.19 35.03 32.89
CA LEU A 94 17.83 35.09 33.46
C LEU A 94 17.10 36.44 33.52
N LYS A 95 15.76 36.34 33.34
CA LYS A 95 14.73 37.41 33.38
C LYS A 95 14.79 38.31 32.12
N ASP A 96 13.71 38.56 31.38
CA ASP A 96 12.27 38.40 31.66
C ASP A 96 11.47 37.80 30.48
N ASN A 97 10.41 37.03 30.81
CA ASN A 97 9.08 36.99 30.16
C ASN A 97 8.31 35.70 30.53
N LEU A 98 7.75 35.68 31.74
CA LEU A 98 6.74 34.72 32.19
C LEU A 98 6.00 35.32 33.40
N ILE A 99 4.80 34.80 33.71
CA ILE A 99 3.77 35.41 34.59
C ILE A 99 3.07 36.58 33.86
N GLY A 100 1.73 36.63 33.73
CA GLY A 100 0.66 35.69 34.13
C GLY A 100 -0.66 36.09 33.42
N GLU A 101 -1.81 35.45 33.63
CA GLU A 101 -2.18 34.32 34.50
C GLU A 101 -3.24 33.42 33.82
N ARG A 102 -3.72 32.37 34.51
CA ARG A 102 -4.80 31.47 34.06
C ARG A 102 -6.11 31.72 34.83
N ARG A 103 -7.23 31.26 34.22
CA ARG A 103 -8.46 30.65 34.81
C ARG A 103 -9.77 31.46 34.79
N PHE A 104 -10.83 30.66 34.85
CA PHE A 104 -12.23 30.93 35.22
C PHE A 104 -13.12 31.68 34.21
N MET A 105 -13.75 30.89 33.34
CA MET A 105 -15.21 30.99 33.24
C MET A 105 -15.85 30.29 34.45
N LYS A 106 -16.73 31.00 35.15
CA LYS A 106 -17.70 30.44 36.10
C LYS A 106 -19.03 31.18 35.95
N ILE A 107 -20.09 30.54 36.42
CA ILE A 107 -21.47 30.82 36.03
C ILE A 107 -22.08 31.94 36.90
N ASN A 108 -23.00 32.72 36.31
CA ASN A 108 -24.27 33.23 36.87
C ASN A 108 -24.48 34.72 37.26
N VAL A 109 -25.74 35.13 37.06
CA VAL A 109 -26.55 36.20 37.72
C VAL A 109 -26.41 37.69 37.28
N HIS A 110 -27.45 38.11 36.53
CA HIS A 110 -28.27 39.35 36.53
C HIS A 110 -27.73 40.78 36.77
N ALA A 111 -28.52 41.70 36.17
CA ALA A 111 -28.80 43.10 36.55
C ALA A 111 -27.72 44.17 36.23
N SER A 112 -28.08 45.41 35.84
CA SER A 112 -29.37 45.95 35.34
C SER A 112 -29.15 47.34 34.71
N ASN A 113 -30.23 47.96 34.17
CA ASN A 113 -30.36 49.36 33.73
C ASN A 113 -29.66 49.67 32.39
N GLU A 114 -30.34 50.22 31.36
CA GLU A 114 -30.91 51.59 31.21
C GLU A 114 -29.80 52.66 31.04
N THR A 115 -29.86 53.63 30.10
CA THR A 115 -30.96 54.09 29.22
C THR A 115 -30.42 54.86 27.99
N ASP A 116 -31.24 55.01 26.93
CA ASP A 116 -31.46 56.20 26.05
C ASP A 116 -30.28 57.06 25.47
N ASN A 117 -30.37 57.75 24.32
CA ASN A 117 -31.40 57.80 23.26
C ASN A 117 -30.81 58.30 21.90
N THR A 118 -31.65 58.30 20.86
CA THR A 118 -31.69 59.03 19.55
C THR A 118 -30.80 60.29 19.30
N GLN A 119 -30.59 60.81 18.07
CA GLN A 119 -31.23 60.63 16.72
C GLN A 119 -30.30 61.18 15.60
N ASP A 120 -30.42 60.72 14.34
CA ASP A 120 -30.90 61.57 13.20
C ASP A 120 -30.95 60.84 11.83
N SER A 121 -31.84 61.27 10.92
CA SER A 121 -32.10 60.71 9.56
C SER A 121 -33.14 61.57 8.78
N PRO A 122 -33.61 61.26 7.53
CA PRO A 122 -33.24 60.20 6.58
C PRO A 122 -32.61 60.80 5.29
N PRO A 123 -33.28 61.17 4.15
CA PRO A 123 -34.48 60.71 3.40
C PRO A 123 -34.13 60.08 2.00
N ALA A 124 -35.02 59.51 1.17
CA ALA A 124 -36.31 58.80 1.30
C ALA A 124 -36.74 58.19 -0.07
N LYS A 125 -37.79 57.32 -0.08
CA LYS A 125 -38.52 56.73 -1.25
C LYS A 125 -37.82 55.52 -1.94
N LYS A 126 -38.48 54.43 -2.38
CA LYS A 126 -39.93 54.11 -2.50
C LYS A 126 -40.24 52.58 -2.48
N THR A 127 -40.84 52.10 -1.39
CA THR A 127 -42.10 51.31 -1.30
C THR A 127 -42.42 50.11 -2.24
N ARG A 128 -42.58 48.89 -1.67
CA ARG A 128 -43.87 48.14 -1.57
C ARG A 128 -43.80 46.92 -0.61
N ARG A 129 -44.96 46.31 -0.27
CA ARG A 129 -45.22 45.54 0.98
C ARG A 129 -46.38 44.56 0.81
N CYS A 130 -46.30 43.35 1.40
CA CYS A 130 -47.40 42.50 1.95
C CYS A 130 -46.84 41.16 2.46
N GLN A 131 -47.45 40.42 3.40
CA GLN A 131 -48.29 40.73 4.56
C GLN A 131 -48.27 39.51 5.52
N ARG A 132 -48.73 39.64 6.78
CA ARG A 132 -48.77 38.54 7.77
C ARG A 132 -50.11 38.60 8.53
N GLN A 133 -50.65 37.45 8.93
CA GLN A 133 -51.83 37.33 9.82
C GLN A 133 -51.56 36.32 10.93
N GLU A 134 -52.29 36.46 12.04
CA GLU A 134 -52.21 35.63 13.26
C GLU A 134 -53.60 35.10 13.64
N VAL A 135 -53.66 33.92 14.27
CA VAL A 135 -54.78 33.50 15.14
C VAL A 135 -54.22 32.71 16.34
N LYS A 136 -54.88 32.83 17.50
CA LYS A 136 -54.41 32.43 18.84
C LYS A 136 -54.83 31.01 19.27
N LYS A 137 -54.14 30.43 20.28
CA LYS A 137 -54.74 29.82 21.51
C LYS A 137 -53.68 29.38 22.54
N GLU A 138 -54.08 29.30 23.80
CA GLU A 138 -53.36 28.78 24.99
C GLU A 138 -54.30 27.77 25.74
N PRO A 139 -54.01 27.23 26.95
CA PRO A 139 -52.74 27.04 27.70
C PRO A 139 -52.54 25.63 28.38
N VAL A 140 -51.27 25.19 28.58
CA VAL A 140 -50.74 24.46 29.81
C VAL A 140 -51.32 23.05 30.17
N PRO A 141 -50.65 22.12 30.94
CA PRO A 141 -49.29 22.07 31.54
C PRO A 141 -48.38 20.86 31.17
N GLY A 142 -47.05 21.07 31.33
CA GLY A 142 -46.15 20.22 32.15
C GLY A 142 -45.82 18.76 31.79
N GLY A 143 -44.55 18.50 31.42
CA GLY A 143 -43.95 17.15 31.41
C GLY A 143 -42.46 17.16 31.02
N LYS A 144 -41.60 16.40 31.70
CA LYS A 144 -40.15 16.29 31.38
C LYS A 144 -39.86 15.06 30.52
N ALA A 145 -39.11 15.23 29.43
CA ALA A 145 -38.03 14.32 29.01
C ALA A 145 -37.30 14.92 27.80
N ASP A 146 -36.00 15.15 27.93
CA ASP A 146 -35.15 15.55 26.79
C ASP A 146 -34.52 14.29 26.17
N LYS A 147 -34.63 14.16 24.85
CA LYS A 147 -34.07 13.07 24.03
C LYS A 147 -33.88 13.56 22.59
N ASP A 148 -32.88 14.41 22.40
CA ASP A 148 -32.32 14.60 21.07
C ASP A 148 -31.84 13.24 20.52
N ARG A 149 -32.14 12.99 19.23
CA ARG A 149 -31.85 11.75 18.52
C ARG A 149 -31.40 12.11 17.11
N THR A 150 -30.12 12.44 16.98
CA THR A 150 -29.43 12.47 15.69
C THR A 150 -29.43 11.06 15.09
N GLU A 151 -30.17 10.87 14.00
CA GLU A 151 -30.17 9.59 13.27
C GLU A 151 -28.91 9.49 12.39
N ASP A 152 -27.84 8.92 12.95
CA ASP A 152 -26.66 8.53 12.17
C ASP A 152 -27.03 7.47 11.14
N LYS A 153 -26.93 7.84 9.86
CA LYS A 153 -27.17 6.94 8.73
C LYS A 153 -25.98 6.03 8.51
N GLN A 154 -25.96 4.89 9.19
CA GLN A 154 -25.13 3.75 8.78
C GLN A 154 -25.59 3.28 7.39
N GLU A 155 -24.87 3.64 6.33
CA GLU A 155 -25.01 3.00 5.02
C GLU A 155 -24.55 1.54 5.15
N SER A 156 -25.50 0.60 5.16
CA SER A 156 -25.20 -0.82 5.27
C SER A 156 -24.52 -1.37 4.01
N VAL A 157 -23.63 -2.35 4.21
CA VAL A 157 -22.87 -3.01 3.13
C VAL A 157 -23.83 -3.64 2.11
N LYS A 158 -23.82 -3.14 0.88
CA LYS A 158 -24.54 -3.76 -0.24
C LYS A 158 -23.76 -4.96 -0.76
N THR A 159 -24.06 -6.15 -0.26
CA THR A 159 -23.59 -7.42 -0.82
C THR A 159 -23.91 -7.46 -2.33
N LEU A 160 -22.87 -7.64 -3.16
CA LEU A 160 -23.01 -7.68 -4.61
C LEU A 160 -23.55 -9.04 -5.05
N LEU A 161 -24.85 -9.11 -5.37
CA LEU A 161 -25.48 -10.29 -6.00
C LEU A 161 -24.72 -10.69 -7.27
N LEU A 162 -24.27 -11.95 -7.35
CA LEU A 162 -23.29 -12.39 -8.34
C LEU A 162 -23.83 -13.54 -9.20
N LYS A 163 -24.52 -13.15 -10.27
CA LYS A 163 -24.97 -14.08 -11.32
C LYS A 163 -23.94 -14.15 -12.45
N GLY A 164 -23.50 -15.37 -12.80
CA GLY A 164 -22.50 -15.61 -13.84
C GLY A 164 -21.07 -15.28 -13.41
N LYS A 165 -20.17 -15.02 -14.37
CA LYS A 165 -18.74 -14.84 -14.09
C LYS A 165 -18.38 -13.52 -13.40
N ALA A 166 -19.27 -12.51 -13.43
CA ALA A 166 -19.04 -11.20 -12.83
C ALA A 166 -20.37 -10.58 -12.35
N PRO A 167 -20.39 -9.83 -11.23
CA PRO A 167 -21.62 -9.25 -10.70
C PRO A 167 -22.03 -7.99 -11.48
N VAL A 168 -23.33 -7.93 -11.83
CA VAL A 168 -23.95 -6.75 -12.42
C VAL A 168 -23.79 -5.53 -11.51
N ASP A 169 -23.47 -4.38 -12.08
CA ASP A 169 -23.36 -3.12 -11.36
C ASP A 169 -24.65 -2.80 -10.55
N PRO A 170 -24.59 -2.64 -9.22
CA PRO A 170 -25.77 -2.44 -8.37
C PRO A 170 -26.48 -1.10 -8.63
N GLU A 171 -25.87 -0.14 -9.32
CA GLU A 171 -26.58 1.05 -9.80
C GLU A 171 -27.54 0.74 -10.97
N CYS A 172 -27.41 -0.41 -11.64
CA CYS A 172 -28.31 -0.84 -12.70
C CYS A 172 -29.58 -1.48 -12.12
N THR A 173 -30.34 -0.70 -11.34
CA THR A 173 -31.52 -1.15 -10.56
C THR A 173 -32.62 -1.82 -11.41
N LEU A 174 -32.67 -1.57 -12.71
CA LEU A 174 -33.57 -2.21 -13.66
C LEU A 174 -33.22 -3.69 -13.93
N LYS A 175 -31.93 -4.03 -13.85
CA LYS A 175 -31.34 -5.31 -14.30
C LYS A 175 -30.74 -6.13 -13.16
N VAL A 176 -30.32 -5.50 -12.06
CA VAL A 176 -29.73 -6.20 -10.91
C VAL A 176 -30.68 -7.31 -10.39
N GLY A 177 -30.16 -8.52 -10.20
CA GLY A 177 -30.94 -9.69 -9.81
C GLY A 177 -31.88 -10.29 -10.88
N LYS A 178 -31.97 -9.70 -12.08
CA LYS A 178 -32.81 -10.14 -13.22
C LYS A 178 -32.02 -10.43 -14.50
N ALA A 179 -30.72 -10.14 -14.49
CA ALA A 179 -29.78 -10.30 -15.57
C ALA A 179 -28.42 -10.73 -15.00
N HIS A 180 -27.56 -11.24 -15.88
CA HIS A 180 -26.18 -11.59 -15.61
C HIS A 180 -25.25 -10.92 -16.63
N ILE A 181 -23.94 -10.90 -16.35
CA ILE A 181 -22.94 -10.38 -17.29
C ILE A 181 -22.65 -11.42 -18.37
N TYR A 182 -22.73 -11.00 -19.63
CA TYR A 182 -22.56 -11.86 -20.79
C TYR A 182 -21.11 -12.33 -20.95
N CYS A 183 -20.95 -13.62 -21.25
CA CYS A 183 -19.65 -14.29 -21.32
C CYS A 183 -19.56 -15.25 -22.54
N GLU A 184 -18.41 -15.30 -23.20
CA GLU A 184 -18.12 -16.23 -24.30
C GLU A 184 -16.93 -17.12 -23.93
N GLY A 185 -17.21 -18.31 -23.41
CA GLY A 185 -16.18 -19.17 -22.83
C GLY A 185 -15.51 -18.49 -21.65
N ASN A 186 -14.31 -17.94 -21.84
CA ASN A 186 -13.58 -17.15 -20.83
C ASN A 186 -13.56 -15.64 -21.11
N ASP A 187 -14.09 -15.17 -22.25
CA ASP A 187 -14.29 -13.73 -22.49
C ASP A 187 -15.46 -13.25 -21.63
N VAL A 188 -15.26 -12.24 -20.78
CA VAL A 188 -16.29 -11.63 -19.94
C VAL A 188 -16.47 -10.19 -20.42
N TYR A 189 -17.67 -9.84 -20.89
CA TYR A 189 -17.96 -8.51 -21.42
C TYR A 189 -18.26 -7.49 -20.29
N ASP A 190 -17.30 -7.33 -19.38
CA ASP A 190 -17.21 -6.26 -18.38
C ASP A 190 -15.83 -5.62 -18.45
N VAL A 191 -15.76 -4.29 -18.34
CA VAL A 191 -14.49 -3.57 -18.28
C VAL A 191 -14.58 -2.27 -17.49
N MET A 192 -13.67 -2.14 -16.52
CA MET A 192 -13.48 -0.93 -15.73
C MET A 192 -12.33 -0.10 -16.32
N LEU A 193 -12.64 1.07 -16.87
CA LEU A 193 -11.65 2.00 -17.44
C LEU A 193 -11.39 3.20 -16.50
N ASN A 194 -10.14 3.65 -16.39
CA ASN A 194 -9.75 4.80 -15.57
C ASN A 194 -8.96 5.86 -16.38
N GLN A 195 -8.95 7.11 -15.94
CA GLN A 195 -8.20 8.20 -16.54
C GLN A 195 -7.88 9.29 -15.51
N THR A 196 -6.60 9.46 -15.18
CA THR A 196 -6.12 10.58 -14.37
C THR A 196 -5.25 11.54 -15.20
N ASN A 197 -5.50 12.84 -15.03
CA ASN A 197 -4.68 13.94 -15.54
C ASN A 197 -4.71 15.10 -14.52
N LEU A 198 -3.61 15.29 -13.79
CA LEU A 198 -3.43 16.31 -12.76
C LEU A 198 -3.55 17.72 -13.33
N GLN A 199 -2.96 17.99 -14.51
CA GLN A 199 -2.91 19.31 -15.13
C GLN A 199 -4.30 19.94 -15.32
N PHE A 200 -5.32 19.11 -15.55
CA PHE A 200 -6.71 19.54 -15.75
C PHE A 200 -7.68 19.02 -14.68
N ASN A 201 -7.18 18.56 -13.52
CA ASN A 201 -7.95 17.95 -12.43
C ASN A 201 -8.97 16.89 -12.91
N ASN A 202 -8.57 16.06 -13.89
CA ASN A 202 -9.35 14.90 -14.31
C ASN A 202 -8.92 13.68 -13.47
N ASN A 203 -9.90 13.00 -12.88
CA ASN A 203 -9.75 11.71 -12.23
C ASN A 203 -11.07 10.97 -12.45
N LYS A 204 -11.15 10.21 -13.55
CA LYS A 204 -12.41 9.82 -14.22
C LYS A 204 -12.47 8.32 -14.51
N TYR A 205 -13.60 7.71 -14.21
CA TYR A 205 -13.87 6.30 -14.53
C TYR A 205 -14.90 6.16 -15.67
N TYR A 206 -14.85 5.04 -16.38
CA TYR A 206 -15.84 4.62 -17.37
C TYR A 206 -16.03 3.09 -17.32
N LEU A 207 -17.13 2.62 -16.74
CA LEU A 207 -17.52 1.20 -16.68
C LEU A 207 -18.37 0.87 -17.90
N ILE A 208 -18.17 -0.32 -18.49
CA ILE A 208 -18.99 -0.86 -19.59
C ILE A 208 -19.30 -2.33 -19.27
N GLN A 209 -20.58 -2.72 -19.27
CA GLN A 209 -21.04 -4.11 -19.06
C GLN A 209 -22.04 -4.51 -20.15
N LEU A 210 -21.90 -5.70 -20.73
CA LEU A 210 -22.93 -6.33 -21.57
C LEU A 210 -23.73 -7.30 -20.71
N LEU A 211 -25.04 -7.09 -20.64
CA LEU A 211 -25.98 -7.85 -19.81
C LEU A 211 -26.92 -8.69 -20.69
N GLU A 212 -27.19 -9.94 -20.31
CA GLU A 212 -28.30 -10.77 -20.83
C GLU A 212 -29.33 -11.00 -19.70
N ASP A 213 -30.62 -10.81 -20.00
CA ASP A 213 -31.70 -11.02 -19.02
C ASP A 213 -31.96 -12.51 -18.78
N ASP A 214 -32.15 -12.90 -17.51
CA ASP A 214 -32.25 -14.32 -17.12
C ASP A 214 -33.56 -14.98 -17.59
N ALA A 215 -34.63 -14.18 -17.70
CA ALA A 215 -35.98 -14.66 -17.97
C ALA A 215 -36.38 -14.60 -19.46
N GLN A 216 -35.63 -13.85 -20.27
CA GLN A 216 -35.86 -13.65 -21.70
C GLN A 216 -34.53 -13.31 -22.35
N ARG A 217 -34.22 -13.86 -23.53
CA ARG A 217 -32.97 -13.54 -24.24
C ARG A 217 -32.98 -12.12 -24.81
N ASN A 218 -32.71 -11.15 -23.94
CA ASN A 218 -32.66 -9.72 -24.21
C ASN A 218 -31.32 -9.18 -23.73
N PHE A 219 -30.56 -8.62 -24.66
CA PHE A 219 -29.25 -8.02 -24.40
C PHE A 219 -29.37 -6.53 -24.11
N SER A 220 -28.48 -6.00 -23.26
CA SER A 220 -28.40 -4.57 -22.97
C SER A 220 -26.98 -4.17 -22.61
N VAL A 221 -26.48 -3.07 -23.16
CA VAL A 221 -25.17 -2.51 -22.78
C VAL A 221 -25.36 -1.44 -21.71
N TRP A 222 -24.87 -1.71 -20.50
CA TRP A 222 -24.79 -0.75 -19.41
C TRP A 222 -23.48 0.02 -19.49
N MET A 223 -23.55 1.33 -19.25
CA MET A 223 -22.40 2.23 -19.23
C MET A 223 -22.54 3.19 -18.05
N ARG A 224 -21.52 3.34 -17.20
CA ARG A 224 -21.53 4.31 -16.07
C ARG A 224 -20.20 5.05 -15.97
N TRP A 225 -20.24 6.37 -15.90
CA TRP A 225 -19.04 7.22 -15.93
C TRP A 225 -19.14 8.43 -15.01
N GLY A 226 -18.02 8.86 -14.46
CA GLY A 226 -18.00 9.98 -13.53
C GLY A 226 -16.61 10.26 -12.98
N ARG A 227 -16.56 11.07 -11.91
CA ARG A 227 -15.33 11.28 -11.13
C ARG A 227 -15.14 10.11 -10.15
N VAL A 228 -13.91 9.59 -10.04
CA VAL A 228 -13.54 8.55 -9.07
C VAL A 228 -13.98 8.97 -7.66
N GLY A 229 -14.45 8.02 -6.86
CA GLY A 229 -15.08 8.24 -5.55
C GLY A 229 -16.52 8.77 -5.55
N LYS A 230 -17.14 9.01 -6.71
CA LYS A 230 -18.51 9.57 -6.80
C LYS A 230 -19.44 8.75 -7.71
N VAL A 231 -20.73 8.79 -7.38
CA VAL A 231 -21.81 8.29 -8.26
C VAL A 231 -21.77 9.11 -9.54
N GLY A 232 -21.86 8.43 -10.68
CA GLY A 232 -21.69 8.99 -12.01
C GLY A 232 -22.99 9.03 -12.81
N GLN A 233 -22.91 9.60 -14.00
CA GLN A 233 -23.95 9.44 -15.02
C GLN A 233 -23.94 8.00 -15.54
N HIS A 234 -25.09 7.51 -15.99
CA HIS A 234 -25.23 6.17 -16.55
C HIS A 234 -26.15 6.14 -17.76
N SER A 235 -26.06 5.07 -18.54
CA SER A 235 -26.91 4.78 -19.70
C SER A 235 -27.10 3.27 -19.83
N LEU A 236 -28.31 2.84 -20.15
CA LEU A 236 -28.65 1.46 -20.48
C LEU A 236 -29.16 1.42 -21.92
N VAL A 237 -28.38 0.83 -22.82
CA VAL A 237 -28.74 0.67 -24.24
C VAL A 237 -29.35 -0.70 -24.42
N ALA A 238 -30.67 -0.79 -24.50
CA ALA A 238 -31.36 -2.04 -24.81
C ALA A 238 -31.15 -2.44 -26.28
N CYS A 239 -30.81 -3.71 -26.52
CA CYS A 239 -30.62 -4.27 -27.86
C CYS A 239 -31.68 -5.33 -28.22
N SER A 240 -32.61 -5.64 -27.31
CA SER A 240 -33.53 -6.78 -27.43
C SER A 240 -32.75 -8.08 -27.68
N GLY A 241 -33.27 -9.05 -28.42
CA GLY A 241 -32.55 -10.30 -28.73
C GLY A 241 -31.32 -10.19 -29.64
N ASP A 242 -30.89 -8.98 -30.04
CA ASP A 242 -29.75 -8.78 -30.93
C ASP A 242 -28.43 -8.66 -30.14
N LEU A 243 -27.80 -9.81 -29.90
CA LEU A 243 -26.48 -9.94 -29.31
C LEU A 243 -25.39 -9.24 -30.15
N ASN A 244 -25.45 -9.34 -31.48
CA ASN A 244 -24.39 -8.83 -32.35
C ASN A 244 -24.32 -7.29 -32.27
N LYS A 245 -25.48 -6.65 -32.25
CA LYS A 245 -25.61 -5.21 -31.99
C LYS A 245 -25.17 -4.81 -30.59
N ALA A 246 -25.45 -5.63 -29.57
CA ALA A 246 -24.94 -5.39 -28.21
C ALA A 246 -23.41 -5.43 -28.16
N LYS A 247 -22.78 -6.42 -28.81
CA LYS A 247 -21.32 -6.49 -28.99
C LYS A 247 -20.79 -5.28 -29.74
N GLU A 248 -21.37 -4.92 -30.90
CA GLU A 248 -20.91 -3.75 -31.67
C GLU A 248 -20.94 -2.49 -30.81
N VAL A 249 -22.04 -2.23 -30.08
CA VAL A 249 -22.17 -1.07 -29.18
C VAL A 249 -21.11 -1.10 -28.06
N PHE A 250 -20.83 -2.27 -27.47
CA PHE A 250 -19.80 -2.46 -26.44
C PHE A 250 -18.39 -2.19 -27.00
N GLN A 251 -17.99 -2.93 -28.04
CA GLN A 251 -16.66 -2.85 -28.66
C GLN A 251 -16.36 -1.45 -29.22
N LYS A 252 -17.34 -0.82 -29.88
CA LYS A 252 -17.26 0.55 -30.42
C LYS A 252 -17.12 1.59 -29.31
N LYS A 253 -17.74 1.37 -28.14
CA LYS A 253 -17.57 2.23 -26.97
C LYS A 253 -16.17 2.08 -26.37
N PHE A 254 -15.71 0.84 -26.21
CA PHE A 254 -14.35 0.55 -25.75
C PHE A 254 -13.32 1.23 -26.66
N LEU A 255 -13.38 1.00 -27.98
CA LEU A 255 -12.48 1.58 -28.98
C LEU A 255 -12.49 3.13 -28.99
N ASP A 256 -13.63 3.79 -28.78
CA ASP A 256 -13.66 5.24 -28.59
C ASP A 256 -12.90 5.67 -27.32
N LYS A 257 -13.11 5.00 -26.18
CA LYS A 257 -12.51 5.41 -24.90
C LYS A 257 -11.05 5.04 -24.75
N THR A 258 -10.60 3.92 -25.31
CA THR A 258 -9.25 3.37 -25.13
C THR A 258 -8.35 3.47 -26.36
N LYS A 259 -8.92 3.59 -27.56
CA LYS A 259 -8.23 3.45 -28.86
C LYS A 259 -7.53 2.09 -29.06
N ASN A 260 -8.02 1.05 -28.38
CA ASN A 260 -7.64 -0.35 -28.57
C ASN A 260 -8.88 -1.17 -29.00
N ASN A 261 -8.68 -2.28 -29.71
CA ASN A 261 -9.75 -3.23 -30.01
C ASN A 261 -10.11 -4.07 -28.78
N TRP A 262 -11.36 -4.52 -28.67
CA TRP A 262 -11.78 -5.41 -27.56
C TRP A 262 -11.18 -6.81 -27.66
N GLU A 263 -11.07 -7.34 -28.88
CA GLU A 263 -10.59 -8.69 -29.14
C GLU A 263 -9.07 -8.78 -28.93
N ASP A 264 -8.31 -7.74 -29.29
CA ASP A 264 -6.87 -7.63 -29.04
C ASP A 264 -6.51 -7.17 -27.61
N ARG A 265 -7.45 -7.10 -26.65
CA ARG A 265 -7.23 -6.43 -25.36
C ARG A 265 -6.15 -7.06 -24.47
N GLU A 266 -5.72 -8.29 -24.72
CA GLU A 266 -4.54 -8.88 -24.07
C GLU A 266 -3.25 -8.11 -24.39
N LYS A 267 -3.21 -7.43 -25.54
CA LYS A 267 -2.10 -6.61 -26.04
C LYS A 267 -2.37 -5.10 -25.83
N PHE A 268 -3.21 -4.75 -24.85
CA PHE A 268 -3.65 -3.37 -24.61
C PHE A 268 -2.48 -2.40 -24.49
N LYS A 269 -2.44 -1.38 -25.36
CA LYS A 269 -1.45 -0.32 -25.33
C LYS A 269 -2.07 0.99 -24.88
N LYS A 270 -1.59 1.51 -23.75
CA LYS A 270 -2.04 2.78 -23.18
C LYS A 270 -1.78 3.96 -24.14
N VAL A 271 -2.85 4.59 -24.62
CA VAL A 271 -2.81 5.83 -25.41
C VAL A 271 -2.93 7.09 -24.52
N PRO A 272 -2.08 8.12 -24.71
CA PRO A 272 -2.19 9.42 -24.02
C PRO A 272 -3.54 10.11 -24.26
N GLY A 273 -4.04 10.86 -23.27
CA GLY A 273 -5.31 11.60 -23.38
C GLY A 273 -6.60 10.75 -23.47
N LYS A 274 -6.47 9.42 -23.58
CA LYS A 274 -7.56 8.43 -23.55
C LYS A 274 -7.66 7.74 -22.18
N TYR A 275 -8.59 6.82 -22.02
CA TYR A 275 -8.69 5.97 -20.82
C TYR A 275 -7.62 4.87 -20.84
N ASP A 276 -7.40 4.25 -19.69
CA ASP A 276 -6.61 3.05 -19.47
C ASP A 276 -7.52 1.93 -18.98
N MET A 277 -7.07 0.68 -19.05
CA MET A 277 -7.83 -0.47 -18.54
C MET A 277 -7.35 -0.81 -17.13
N VAL A 278 -8.28 -0.99 -16.19
CA VAL A 278 -7.99 -1.58 -14.89
C VAL A 278 -8.30 -3.07 -14.98
N GLN A 279 -7.28 -3.93 -14.83
CA GLN A 279 -7.45 -5.37 -14.97
C GLN A 279 -8.05 -5.96 -13.69
N MET A 280 -9.34 -6.30 -13.78
CA MET A 280 -10.17 -6.83 -12.70
C MET A 280 -10.38 -8.34 -12.90
N ASP A 281 -10.17 -9.13 -11.85
CA ASP A 281 -10.56 -10.56 -11.84
C ASP A 281 -11.90 -10.74 -11.13
N TYR A 282 -12.80 -11.47 -11.79
CA TYR A 282 -14.12 -11.82 -11.28
C TYR A 282 -14.31 -13.35 -11.15
N THR A 283 -13.40 -14.15 -11.71
CA THR A 283 -13.49 -15.61 -11.80
C THR A 283 -13.47 -16.29 -10.42
N THR A 284 -12.97 -15.60 -9.40
CA THR A 284 -12.82 -16.14 -8.04
C THR A 284 -14.14 -16.27 -7.26
N ASN A 285 -15.29 -15.84 -7.82
CA ASN A 285 -16.61 -15.93 -7.17
C ASN A 285 -17.58 -16.90 -7.87
N THR A 286 -17.19 -17.56 -8.96
CA THR A 286 -18.11 -18.15 -9.97
C THR A 286 -18.77 -19.49 -9.58
N GLN A 287 -18.67 -20.00 -8.35
CA GLN A 287 -19.06 -21.39 -8.03
C GLN A 287 -20.30 -21.60 -7.13
N ASN A 288 -20.85 -20.58 -6.45
CA ASN A 288 -21.71 -20.84 -5.27
C ASN A 288 -23.09 -20.12 -5.18
N GLU A 289 -23.49 -19.26 -6.14
CA GLU A 289 -24.78 -18.54 -6.07
C GLU A 289 -25.96 -19.17 -6.85
N GLU A 290 -25.74 -20.22 -7.65
CA GLU A 290 -26.83 -20.85 -8.45
C GLU A 290 -27.53 -22.03 -7.75
N GLU A 291 -26.85 -22.77 -6.86
CA GLU A 291 -27.47 -23.83 -6.07
C GLU A 291 -28.33 -23.29 -4.91
N THR A 292 -28.05 -22.08 -4.45
CA THR A 292 -28.62 -21.44 -3.23
C THR A 292 -30.13 -21.24 -3.26
N LYS A 293 -30.82 -21.55 -4.37
CA LYS A 293 -32.27 -21.38 -4.54
C LYS A 293 -33.08 -22.68 -4.62
N LYS A 294 -32.47 -23.84 -4.39
CA LYS A 294 -33.18 -25.14 -4.38
C LYS A 294 -33.22 -25.87 -3.04
N GLU A 295 -32.40 -25.49 -2.06
CA GLU A 295 -32.30 -26.22 -0.77
C GLU A 295 -32.67 -25.41 0.48
N GLU A 296 -33.15 -24.15 0.36
CA GLU A 296 -33.62 -23.37 1.52
C GLU A 296 -34.89 -23.97 2.21
N SER A 297 -35.50 -25.01 1.64
CA SER A 297 -36.45 -25.86 2.36
C SER A 297 -35.78 -27.13 2.91
N LEU A 298 -35.72 -27.22 4.25
CA LEU A 298 -35.36 -28.39 5.09
C LEU A 298 -33.90 -28.54 5.57
N LYS A 299 -33.36 -27.53 6.27
CA LYS A 299 -32.74 -27.70 7.62
C LYS A 299 -32.46 -26.35 8.29
N SER A 300 -32.72 -26.27 9.59
CA SER A 300 -32.15 -25.21 10.43
C SER A 300 -30.64 -25.39 10.53
N PRO A 301 -29.82 -24.33 10.38
CA PRO A 301 -28.37 -24.45 10.56
C PRO A 301 -28.03 -24.94 11.97
N LEU A 302 -27.33 -26.07 12.05
CA LEU A 302 -26.64 -26.47 13.27
C LEU A 302 -25.58 -25.39 13.56
N LYS A 303 -25.53 -24.87 14.79
CA LYS A 303 -24.43 -24.03 15.23
C LYS A 303 -23.19 -24.91 15.36
N LEU A 304 -22.36 -24.95 14.32
CA LEU A 304 -21.02 -25.52 14.41
C LEU A 304 -20.21 -24.64 15.38
N GLU A 305 -19.77 -25.21 16.48
CA GLU A 305 -18.92 -24.53 17.45
C GLU A 305 -17.45 -24.71 17.05
N SER A 306 -16.71 -23.60 17.02
CA SER A 306 -15.28 -23.60 16.71
C SER A 306 -14.49 -24.42 17.71
N GLN A 307 -13.55 -25.23 17.23
CA GLN A 307 -12.67 -26.07 18.06
C GLN A 307 -11.38 -25.35 18.48
N LEU A 308 -11.23 -24.06 18.13
CA LEU A 308 -10.06 -23.24 18.44
C LEU A 308 -10.17 -22.58 19.84
N ASP A 309 -9.03 -22.37 20.51
CA ASP A 309 -8.92 -21.53 21.73
C ASP A 309 -9.57 -20.15 21.48
N LEU A 310 -10.31 -19.63 22.46
CA LEU A 310 -11.05 -18.37 22.34
C LEU A 310 -10.16 -17.18 21.92
N ARG A 311 -8.90 -17.14 22.38
CA ARG A 311 -7.91 -16.10 22.03
C ARG A 311 -7.49 -16.22 20.57
N LEU A 312 -7.38 -17.44 20.06
CA LEU A 312 -7.14 -17.71 18.64
C LEU A 312 -8.38 -17.37 17.81
N GLN A 313 -9.59 -17.68 18.27
CA GLN A 313 -10.83 -17.24 17.60
C GLN A 313 -10.91 -15.70 17.51
N GLU A 314 -10.53 -14.97 18.56
CA GLU A 314 -10.43 -13.51 18.51
C GLU A 314 -9.37 -13.03 17.50
N LEU A 315 -8.19 -13.64 17.49
CA LEU A 315 -7.13 -13.29 16.55
C LEU A 315 -7.57 -13.50 15.10
N ILE A 316 -8.18 -14.64 14.77
CA ILE A 316 -8.68 -14.93 13.41
C ILE A 316 -9.84 -13.98 13.04
N LYS A 317 -10.76 -13.68 13.97
CA LYS A 317 -11.82 -12.66 13.76
C LYS A 317 -11.22 -11.26 13.49
N LEU A 318 -10.11 -10.91 14.13
CA LEU A 318 -9.44 -9.61 13.95
C LEU A 318 -8.77 -9.51 12.57
N ILE A 319 -7.93 -10.49 12.20
CA ILE A 319 -7.13 -10.41 10.97
C ILE A 319 -7.93 -10.73 9.70
N CYS A 320 -8.98 -11.57 9.78
CA CYS A 320 -9.83 -11.91 8.64
C CYS A 320 -11.00 -10.94 8.41
N ASN A 321 -11.04 -9.78 9.09
CA ASN A 321 -12.14 -8.81 8.98
C ASN A 321 -12.04 -7.97 7.69
N VAL A 322 -12.75 -8.43 6.64
CA VAL A 322 -12.81 -7.75 5.33
C VAL A 322 -13.33 -6.31 5.42
N GLN A 323 -14.28 -6.00 6.31
CA GLN A 323 -14.76 -4.62 6.49
C GLN A 323 -13.65 -3.71 7.05
N ALA A 324 -12.86 -4.20 8.01
CA ALA A 324 -11.74 -3.45 8.55
C ALA A 324 -10.64 -3.18 7.49
N MET A 325 -10.45 -4.11 6.54
CA MET A 325 -9.58 -3.92 5.36
C MET A 325 -10.13 -2.86 4.41
N GLU A 326 -11.44 -2.87 4.12
CA GLU A 326 -12.09 -1.85 3.28
C GLU A 326 -11.99 -0.44 3.88
N GLU A 327 -12.24 -0.30 5.19
CA GLU A 327 -12.12 0.97 5.91
C GLU A 327 -10.69 1.53 5.85
N MET A 328 -9.67 0.67 6.05
CA MET A 328 -8.26 1.07 6.00
C MET A 328 -7.85 1.50 4.57
N MET A 329 -8.36 0.84 3.54
CA MET A 329 -8.10 1.23 2.15
C MET A 329 -8.72 2.59 1.79
N ILE A 330 -9.91 2.90 2.33
CA ILE A 330 -10.52 4.24 2.25
C ILE A 330 -9.69 5.28 3.01
N GLU A 331 -9.07 4.91 4.13
CA GLU A 331 -8.11 5.77 4.86
C GLU A 331 -6.88 6.08 3.99
N MET A 332 -6.33 5.11 3.28
CA MET A 332 -5.20 5.30 2.34
C MET A 332 -5.60 5.98 1.01
N LYS A 333 -6.88 6.36 0.87
CA LYS A 333 -7.50 7.08 -0.26
C LYS A 333 -7.66 6.27 -1.55
N TYR A 334 -7.71 4.95 -1.45
CA TYR A 334 -8.01 4.03 -2.54
C TYR A 334 -9.54 3.92 -2.78
N ASP A 335 -9.98 3.83 -4.04
CA ASP A 335 -11.42 3.74 -4.38
C ASP A 335 -11.95 2.30 -4.37
N THR A 336 -12.27 1.80 -3.17
CA THR A 336 -12.92 0.49 -2.95
C THR A 336 -14.29 0.37 -3.64
N LYS A 337 -14.98 1.48 -3.94
CA LYS A 337 -16.29 1.47 -4.65
C LYS A 337 -16.15 1.27 -6.16
N LYS A 338 -14.94 1.39 -6.72
CA LYS A 338 -14.65 1.19 -8.16
C LYS A 338 -13.70 0.04 -8.44
N ALA A 339 -12.73 -0.18 -7.57
CA ALA A 339 -11.90 -1.37 -7.60
C ALA A 339 -12.05 -2.14 -6.27
N PRO A 340 -13.16 -2.87 -6.05
CA PRO A 340 -13.35 -3.72 -4.87
C PRO A 340 -12.16 -4.65 -4.67
N LEU A 341 -11.72 -4.80 -3.42
CA LEU A 341 -10.39 -5.30 -3.09
C LEU A 341 -10.15 -6.73 -3.60
N GLY A 342 -11.16 -7.61 -3.51
CA GLY A 342 -11.11 -8.98 -4.01
C GLY A 342 -11.12 -9.14 -5.54
N LYS A 343 -10.84 -8.08 -6.30
CA LYS A 343 -10.83 -8.05 -7.78
C LYS A 343 -9.59 -7.39 -8.38
N LEU A 344 -8.79 -6.67 -7.59
CA LEU A 344 -7.55 -6.09 -8.09
C LEU A 344 -6.57 -7.23 -8.40
N THR A 345 -5.99 -7.26 -9.60
CA THR A 345 -5.08 -8.35 -9.98
C THR A 345 -3.64 -8.08 -9.56
N VAL A 346 -2.89 -9.14 -9.27
CA VAL A 346 -1.41 -9.09 -9.08
C VAL A 346 -0.72 -8.38 -10.26
N ALA A 347 -1.23 -8.55 -11.50
CA ALA A 347 -0.76 -7.82 -12.67
C ALA A 347 -0.97 -6.29 -12.57
N GLN A 348 -2.13 -5.84 -12.08
CA GLN A 348 -2.41 -4.42 -11.83
C GLN A 348 -1.53 -3.85 -10.70
N ILE A 349 -1.27 -4.63 -9.64
CA ILE A 349 -0.36 -4.24 -8.54
C ILE A 349 1.09 -4.10 -9.05
N LYS A 350 1.58 -5.09 -9.83
CA LYS A 350 2.87 -5.05 -10.53
C LYS A 350 2.99 -3.83 -11.45
N ALA A 351 1.94 -3.51 -12.20
CA ALA A 351 1.89 -2.30 -13.02
C ALA A 351 1.87 -1.01 -12.18
N GLY A 352 1.32 -1.03 -10.96
CA GLY A 352 1.42 0.04 -9.97
C GLY A 352 2.86 0.26 -9.48
N TYR A 353 3.58 -0.80 -9.13
CA TYR A 353 5.00 -0.70 -8.75
C TYR A 353 5.85 -0.14 -9.90
N GLN A 354 5.62 -0.58 -11.13
CA GLN A 354 6.30 -0.06 -12.32
C GLN A 354 6.04 1.44 -12.58
N SER A 355 4.87 1.98 -12.22
CA SER A 355 4.63 3.43 -12.33
C SER A 355 5.18 4.22 -11.14
N LEU A 356 5.23 3.63 -9.92
CA LEU A 356 6.02 4.21 -8.82
C LEU A 356 7.52 4.23 -9.13
N LYS A 357 8.06 3.24 -9.83
CA LYS A 357 9.49 3.22 -10.22
C LYS A 357 9.84 4.41 -11.12
N LYS A 358 8.97 4.76 -12.08
CA LYS A 358 9.12 5.99 -12.89
C LYS A 358 9.07 7.28 -12.06
N ILE A 359 8.33 7.28 -10.95
CA ILE A 359 8.27 8.41 -10.01
C ILE A 359 9.57 8.50 -9.20
N GLU A 360 10.12 7.38 -8.72
CA GLU A 360 11.49 7.33 -8.15
C GLU A 360 12.50 7.93 -9.12
N ASP A 361 12.52 7.47 -10.37
CA ASP A 361 13.51 7.90 -11.36
C ASP A 361 13.42 9.43 -11.63
N CYS A 362 12.20 10.00 -11.58
CA CYS A 362 12.01 11.46 -11.65
C CYS A 362 12.51 12.19 -10.39
N ILE A 363 12.20 11.69 -9.19
CA ILE A 363 12.60 12.29 -7.90
C ILE A 363 14.13 12.27 -7.78
N ARG A 364 14.78 11.12 -8.04
CA ARG A 364 16.24 10.97 -8.01
C ARG A 364 16.97 11.86 -9.01
N ALA A 365 16.34 12.19 -10.14
CA ALA A 365 16.87 13.10 -11.15
C ALA A 365 16.47 14.57 -10.93
N GLY A 366 15.87 14.93 -9.78
CA GLY A 366 15.44 16.29 -9.46
C GLY A 366 14.34 16.87 -10.38
N GLN A 367 13.60 16.01 -11.08
CA GLN A 367 12.67 16.41 -12.13
C GLN A 367 11.28 16.76 -11.58
N GLU A 368 11.09 17.96 -11.03
CA GLU A 368 9.76 18.40 -10.56
C GLU A 368 8.78 18.78 -11.70
N GLY A 369 9.27 18.87 -12.93
CA GLY A 369 8.53 19.37 -14.10
C GLY A 369 7.58 18.34 -14.73
N ARG A 370 7.30 18.54 -16.03
CA ARG A 370 6.29 17.77 -16.79
C ARG A 370 6.41 16.25 -16.66
N ALA A 371 7.62 15.71 -16.61
CA ALA A 371 7.88 14.27 -16.50
C ALA A 371 7.26 13.66 -15.23
N LEU A 372 7.45 14.29 -14.06
CA LEU A 372 6.88 13.82 -12.79
C LEU A 372 5.35 13.89 -12.79
N VAL A 373 4.76 14.92 -13.41
CA VAL A 373 3.30 15.00 -13.54
C VAL A 373 2.76 13.89 -14.44
N GLU A 374 3.47 13.53 -15.51
CA GLU A 374 3.11 12.40 -16.38
C GLU A 374 3.31 11.04 -15.71
N ALA A 375 4.34 10.86 -14.87
CA ALA A 375 4.53 9.66 -14.05
C ALA A 375 3.46 9.52 -12.95
N CYS A 376 3.10 10.62 -12.26
CA CYS A 376 1.99 10.66 -11.31
C CYS A 376 0.65 10.37 -11.99
N ASN A 377 0.41 10.89 -13.21
CA ASN A 377 -0.76 10.56 -14.01
C ASN A 377 -0.82 9.05 -14.30
N GLU A 378 0.29 8.40 -14.65
CA GLU A 378 0.36 6.96 -14.90
C GLU A 378 0.03 6.15 -13.63
N PHE A 379 0.59 6.51 -12.47
CA PHE A 379 0.29 5.85 -11.19
C PHE A 379 -1.19 5.96 -10.80
N TYR A 380 -1.76 7.17 -10.72
CA TYR A 380 -3.16 7.37 -10.35
C TYR A 380 -4.17 6.94 -11.44
N THR A 381 -3.69 6.60 -12.64
CA THR A 381 -4.53 5.95 -13.66
C THR A 381 -4.55 4.44 -13.44
N ARG A 382 -3.43 3.81 -13.05
CA ARG A 382 -3.36 2.38 -12.74
C ARG A 382 -3.99 2.01 -11.39
N ILE A 383 -3.82 2.85 -10.38
CA ILE A 383 -4.28 2.61 -9.00
C ILE A 383 -5.33 3.68 -8.65
N PRO A 384 -6.64 3.35 -8.72
CA PRO A 384 -7.72 4.33 -8.50
C PRO A 384 -7.71 4.92 -7.09
N HIS A 385 -7.80 6.25 -7.00
CA HIS A 385 -7.80 7.00 -5.74
C HIS A 385 -8.94 8.03 -5.68
N ASP A 386 -9.64 8.16 -4.53
CA ASP A 386 -10.58 9.26 -4.27
C ASP A 386 -9.87 10.44 -3.58
N PHE A 387 -9.76 11.56 -4.30
CA PHE A 387 -9.24 12.84 -3.78
C PHE A 387 -10.36 13.87 -3.48
N GLY A 388 -11.62 13.47 -3.60
CA GLY A 388 -12.76 14.37 -3.67
C GLY A 388 -12.66 15.29 -4.87
N LEU A 389 -13.12 16.53 -4.74
CA LEU A 389 -13.03 17.56 -5.79
C LEU A 389 -11.60 18.14 -5.97
N ARG A 390 -10.68 17.87 -5.03
CA ARG A 390 -9.30 18.36 -5.09
C ARG A 390 -8.54 17.71 -6.24
N THR A 391 -7.60 18.45 -6.83
CA THR A 391 -6.59 17.89 -7.74
C THR A 391 -5.81 16.79 -7.03
N PRO A 392 -5.51 15.64 -7.69
CA PRO A 392 -4.58 14.67 -7.13
C PRO A 392 -3.24 15.34 -6.80
N PRO A 393 -2.61 15.04 -5.64
CA PRO A 393 -1.31 15.60 -5.29
C PRO A 393 -0.22 15.04 -6.20
N LEU A 394 0.91 15.75 -6.32
CA LEU A 394 2.14 15.17 -6.86
C LEU A 394 2.84 14.38 -5.76
N ILE A 395 3.44 13.24 -6.12
CA ILE A 395 4.37 12.50 -5.25
C ILE A 395 5.75 13.12 -5.49
N ARG A 396 6.33 13.79 -4.51
CA ARG A 396 7.59 14.55 -4.66
C ARG A 396 8.69 14.08 -3.72
N THR A 397 8.32 13.56 -2.56
CA THR A 397 9.24 13.15 -1.50
C THR A 397 9.36 11.63 -1.42
N GLU A 398 10.49 11.15 -0.91
CA GLU A 398 10.71 9.72 -0.64
C GLU A 398 9.68 9.16 0.36
N LYS A 399 9.18 10.00 1.27
CA LYS A 399 8.10 9.65 2.19
C LYS A 399 6.78 9.40 1.44
N GLU A 400 6.34 10.33 0.59
CA GLU A 400 5.11 10.13 -0.20
C GLU A 400 5.22 8.93 -1.14
N LEU A 401 6.43 8.61 -1.61
CA LEU A 401 6.70 7.38 -2.38
C LEU A 401 6.57 6.13 -1.50
N SER A 402 7.16 6.13 -0.30
CA SER A 402 7.03 5.04 0.69
C SER A 402 5.57 4.82 1.13
N ASP A 403 4.81 5.89 1.37
CA ASP A 403 3.38 5.83 1.69
C ASP A 403 2.54 5.20 0.55
N LYS A 404 3.05 5.20 -0.70
CA LYS A 404 2.42 4.54 -1.85
C LYS A 404 2.97 3.14 -2.16
N ILE A 405 4.20 2.84 -1.74
CA ILE A 405 4.71 1.46 -1.66
C ILE A 405 3.88 0.66 -0.65
N GLN A 406 3.71 1.17 0.57
CA GLN A 406 2.88 0.56 1.63
C GLN A 406 1.43 0.31 1.20
N LEU A 407 0.87 1.17 0.34
CA LEU A 407 -0.46 0.97 -0.25
C LEU A 407 -0.49 -0.25 -1.18
N LEU A 408 0.53 -0.44 -2.01
CA LEU A 408 0.61 -1.60 -2.91
C LEU A 408 0.92 -2.90 -2.16
N GLU A 409 1.74 -2.84 -1.11
CA GLU A 409 2.00 -3.97 -0.20
C GLU A 409 0.70 -4.42 0.48
N ALA A 410 -0.01 -3.50 1.14
CA ALA A 410 -1.29 -3.81 1.78
C ALA A 410 -2.40 -4.23 0.80
N LEU A 411 -2.43 -3.70 -0.44
CA LEU A 411 -3.34 -4.18 -1.48
C LEU A 411 -3.03 -5.64 -1.89
N GLY A 412 -1.75 -6.03 -1.92
CA GLY A 412 -1.34 -7.41 -2.19
C GLY A 412 -1.74 -8.38 -1.08
N ASP A 413 -1.47 -8.03 0.17
CA ASP A 413 -1.86 -8.86 1.32
C ASP A 413 -3.39 -9.00 1.44
N ILE A 414 -4.16 -7.96 1.12
CA ILE A 414 -5.62 -8.03 1.09
C ILE A 414 -6.14 -8.90 -0.06
N GLU A 415 -5.47 -8.90 -1.23
CA GLU A 415 -5.83 -9.78 -2.36
C GLU A 415 -5.68 -11.26 -1.97
N ILE A 416 -4.56 -11.59 -1.30
CA ILE A 416 -4.32 -12.89 -0.68
C ILE A 416 -5.38 -13.19 0.38
N ALA A 417 -5.65 -12.26 1.30
CA ALA A 417 -6.61 -12.45 2.38
C ALA A 417 -8.03 -12.72 1.84
N ILE A 418 -8.48 -12.00 0.81
CA ILE A 418 -9.82 -12.18 0.24
C ILE A 418 -9.94 -13.49 -0.55
N LYS A 419 -8.84 -14.05 -1.07
CA LYS A 419 -8.83 -15.45 -1.55
C LYS A 419 -8.91 -16.45 -0.39
N LEU A 420 -8.20 -16.18 0.71
CA LEU A 420 -8.05 -17.08 1.85
C LEU A 420 -9.35 -17.20 2.70
N VAL A 421 -10.06 -16.09 2.92
CA VAL A 421 -11.32 -16.07 3.70
C VAL A 421 -12.53 -16.63 2.96
N LYS A 422 -12.36 -17.24 1.78
CA LYS A 422 -13.43 -17.94 1.07
C LYS A 422 -13.71 -19.28 1.73
N THR A 423 -14.88 -19.37 2.36
CA THR A 423 -15.38 -20.59 3.00
C THR A 423 -15.89 -21.61 1.99
N GLU A 424 -15.81 -22.88 2.37
CA GLU A 424 -16.46 -23.98 1.67
C GLU A 424 -17.85 -24.20 2.28
N LEU A 425 -18.90 -23.91 1.48
CA LEU A 425 -20.31 -23.92 1.92
C LEU A 425 -20.84 -25.29 2.35
N GLN A 426 -20.20 -26.38 1.91
CA GLN A 426 -20.56 -27.76 2.25
C GLN A 426 -19.61 -28.39 3.30
N SER A 427 -18.68 -27.62 3.87
CA SER A 427 -17.73 -28.12 4.86
C SER A 427 -18.37 -28.34 6.24
N PRO A 428 -18.05 -29.44 6.96
CA PRO A 428 -18.52 -29.69 8.32
C PRO A 428 -17.77 -28.87 9.38
N GLU A 429 -16.94 -27.90 8.98
CA GLU A 429 -16.07 -27.13 9.87
C GLU A 429 -16.50 -25.66 9.97
N HIS A 430 -16.41 -25.10 11.17
CA HIS A 430 -16.78 -23.72 11.43
C HIS A 430 -15.87 -22.73 10.65
N PRO A 431 -16.38 -21.60 10.11
CA PRO A 431 -15.61 -20.71 9.22
C PRO A 431 -14.23 -20.27 9.70
N LEU A 432 -14.06 -19.94 10.99
CA LEU A 432 -12.77 -19.54 11.54
C LEU A 432 -11.73 -20.67 11.49
N ASP A 433 -12.19 -21.90 11.65
CA ASP A 433 -11.40 -23.12 11.67
C ASP A 433 -10.90 -23.41 10.24
N GLN A 434 -11.77 -23.19 9.24
CA GLN A 434 -11.37 -23.18 7.82
C GLN A 434 -10.35 -22.10 7.52
N HIS A 435 -10.55 -20.86 8.00
CA HIS A 435 -9.61 -19.75 7.78
C HIS A 435 -8.25 -20.03 8.42
N TYR A 436 -8.24 -20.51 9.67
CA TYR A 436 -7.03 -20.88 10.40
C TYR A 436 -6.22 -21.95 9.67
N LYS A 437 -6.88 -23.03 9.21
CA LYS A 437 -6.23 -24.07 8.39
C LYS A 437 -5.59 -23.49 7.13
N LYS A 438 -6.29 -22.60 6.43
CA LYS A 438 -5.79 -21.95 5.20
C LYS A 438 -4.61 -20.97 5.45
N LEU A 439 -4.27 -20.63 6.70
CA LEU A 439 -3.01 -19.95 7.02
C LEU A 439 -1.78 -20.87 6.94
N HIS A 440 -1.93 -22.20 6.98
CA HIS A 440 -0.80 -23.14 6.97
C HIS A 440 0.29 -22.77 8.01
N CYS A 441 -0.15 -22.38 9.21
CA CYS A 441 0.68 -21.80 10.26
C CYS A 441 0.03 -22.10 11.62
N ALA A 442 0.74 -22.82 12.49
CA ALA A 442 0.25 -23.14 13.82
C ALA A 442 0.45 -21.96 14.78
N LEU A 443 -0.57 -21.67 15.58
CA LEU A 443 -0.60 -20.55 16.52
C LEU A 443 -1.02 -21.05 17.91
N HIS A 444 -0.05 -21.24 18.81
CA HIS A 444 -0.27 -21.79 20.14
C HIS A 444 -0.31 -20.68 21.20
N PRO A 445 -1.47 -20.36 21.81
CA PRO A 445 -1.63 -19.19 22.67
C PRO A 445 -1.09 -19.46 24.10
N LEU A 446 0.00 -18.77 24.46
CA LEU A 446 0.77 -19.01 25.69
C LEU A 446 0.00 -18.62 26.97
N ASP A 447 0.29 -19.28 28.10
CA ASP A 447 -0.14 -18.81 29.42
C ASP A 447 0.64 -17.55 29.79
N HIS A 448 -0.06 -16.51 30.27
CA HIS A 448 0.53 -15.27 30.78
C HIS A 448 1.51 -15.51 31.96
N LYS A 449 1.41 -16.67 32.62
CA LYS A 449 2.31 -17.12 33.70
C LYS A 449 3.58 -17.83 33.20
N SER A 450 3.68 -18.16 31.91
CA SER A 450 4.86 -18.83 31.33
C SER A 450 6.15 -18.00 31.47
N TYR A 451 7.31 -18.62 31.27
CA TYR A 451 8.59 -17.92 31.30
C TYR A 451 8.72 -17.04 30.04
N GLU A 452 8.34 -17.61 28.91
CA GLU A 452 8.30 -17.02 27.57
C GLU A 452 7.50 -15.72 27.56
N PHE A 453 6.24 -15.74 28.04
CA PHE A 453 5.40 -14.54 28.11
C PHE A 453 6.01 -13.45 28.99
N LYS A 454 6.66 -13.80 30.10
CA LYS A 454 7.33 -12.83 31.00
C LYS A 454 8.54 -12.19 30.33
N VAL A 455 9.40 -12.98 29.67
CA VAL A 455 10.56 -12.46 28.91
C VAL A 455 10.11 -11.58 27.76
N ILE A 456 9.07 -11.99 27.02
CA ILE A 456 8.51 -11.24 25.88
C ILE A 456 7.86 -9.93 26.36
N SER A 457 7.13 -9.95 27.48
CA SER A 457 6.59 -8.75 28.13
C SER A 457 7.69 -7.81 28.60
N GLN A 458 8.74 -8.33 29.24
CA GLN A 458 9.91 -7.56 29.65
C GLN A 458 10.64 -6.95 28.44
N TYR A 459 10.76 -7.68 27.33
CA TYR A 459 11.38 -7.17 26.10
C TYR A 459 10.56 -6.05 25.48
N LEU A 460 9.22 -6.21 25.39
CA LEU A 460 8.29 -5.19 24.89
C LEU A 460 8.42 -3.88 25.68
N GLN A 461 8.39 -3.95 27.02
CA GLN A 461 8.44 -2.77 27.89
C GLN A 461 9.83 -2.14 27.96
N SER A 462 10.89 -2.95 28.14
CA SER A 462 12.26 -2.43 28.31
C SER A 462 12.83 -1.77 27.05
N THR A 463 12.29 -2.10 25.87
CA THR A 463 12.73 -1.53 24.58
C THR A 463 11.72 -0.57 23.95
N HIS A 464 10.76 -0.07 24.74
CA HIS A 464 9.94 1.08 24.32
C HIS A 464 10.83 2.33 24.27
N ALA A 465 11.09 2.84 23.06
CA ALA A 465 11.95 4.00 22.83
C ALA A 465 11.40 5.28 23.49
N PRO A 466 12.21 6.06 24.23
CA PRO A 466 11.74 7.24 24.97
C PRO A 466 11.28 8.41 24.07
N THR A 467 11.60 8.37 22.77
CA THR A 467 11.10 9.35 21.78
C THR A 467 9.70 9.04 21.25
N HIS A 468 9.17 7.83 21.48
CA HIS A 468 7.82 7.41 21.06
C HIS A 468 6.88 7.47 22.27
N SER A 469 6.72 8.66 22.85
CA SER A 469 6.02 8.91 24.12
C SER A 469 4.56 9.34 23.95
N ASP A 470 4.04 9.31 22.72
CA ASP A 470 2.66 9.58 22.35
C ASP A 470 1.70 8.40 22.66
N TYR A 471 2.24 7.20 22.85
CA TYR A 471 1.51 6.02 23.32
C TYR A 471 2.34 5.16 24.28
N THR A 472 1.68 4.31 25.06
CA THR A 472 2.30 3.15 25.72
C THR A 472 1.71 1.85 25.16
N MET A 473 2.37 0.71 25.37
CA MET A 473 1.92 -0.59 24.88
C MET A 473 1.55 -1.55 26.02
N THR A 474 0.35 -2.12 25.98
CA THR A 474 -0.09 -3.21 26.87
C THR A 474 -0.05 -4.53 26.10
N LEU A 475 0.63 -5.55 26.63
CA LEU A 475 0.59 -6.90 26.06
C LEU A 475 -0.71 -7.59 26.48
N LEU A 476 -1.55 -7.99 25.51
CA LEU A 476 -2.81 -8.70 25.76
C LEU A 476 -2.62 -10.22 25.70
N ASP A 477 -2.07 -10.72 24.59
CA ASP A 477 -1.81 -12.15 24.36
C ASP A 477 -0.50 -12.36 23.59
N VAL A 478 0.08 -13.55 23.73
CA VAL A 478 1.21 -14.04 22.91
C VAL A 478 0.85 -15.40 22.34
N PHE A 479 1.06 -15.58 21.05
CA PHE A 479 0.93 -16.83 20.33
C PHE A 479 2.33 -17.28 19.91
N GLU A 480 2.75 -18.47 20.28
CA GLU A 480 3.89 -19.13 19.63
C GLU A 480 3.51 -19.45 18.18
N VAL A 481 4.40 -19.15 17.25
CA VAL A 481 4.23 -19.32 15.81
C VAL A 481 5.08 -20.48 15.34
N GLU A 482 4.51 -21.35 14.53
CA GLU A 482 5.23 -22.37 13.77
C GLU A 482 4.67 -22.44 12.34
N LYS A 483 5.41 -21.88 11.39
CA LYS A 483 5.03 -21.82 9.97
C LYS A 483 5.46 -23.09 9.23
N GLU A 484 4.56 -23.67 8.45
CA GLU A 484 4.84 -24.84 7.61
C GLU A 484 6.02 -24.59 6.67
N GLY A 485 7.07 -25.43 6.75
CA GLY A 485 8.28 -25.37 5.92
C GLY A 485 9.32 -24.31 6.31
N GLU A 486 9.01 -23.37 7.22
CA GLU A 486 9.93 -22.29 7.58
C GLU A 486 11.12 -22.80 8.40
N LYS A 487 10.89 -23.79 9.27
CA LYS A 487 11.93 -24.43 10.08
C LYS A 487 12.94 -25.20 9.22
N GLU A 488 12.46 -25.93 8.22
CA GLU A 488 13.27 -26.72 7.29
C GLU A 488 14.05 -25.83 6.32
N ALA A 489 13.55 -24.61 6.06
CA ALA A 489 14.19 -23.60 5.25
C ALA A 489 15.24 -22.77 6.01
N PHE A 490 15.15 -22.67 7.34
CA PHE A 490 15.89 -21.73 8.17
C PHE A 490 17.40 -22.04 8.23
N LYS A 491 18.23 -21.00 8.07
CA LYS A 491 19.70 -21.09 8.14
C LYS A 491 20.20 -21.17 9.59
N GLU A 492 19.96 -22.31 10.24
CA GLU A 492 20.43 -22.60 11.59
C GLU A 492 21.97 -22.63 11.72
N ASP A 493 22.68 -22.83 10.61
CA ASP A 493 24.14 -22.83 10.50
C ASP A 493 24.77 -21.44 10.71
N LEU A 494 24.01 -20.37 10.49
CA LEU A 494 24.51 -19.01 10.62
C LEU A 494 24.56 -18.57 12.10
N PRO A 495 25.70 -18.02 12.56
CA PRO A 495 25.82 -17.47 13.91
C PRO A 495 25.03 -16.17 14.07
N ASN A 496 25.07 -15.58 15.27
CA ASN A 496 24.43 -14.28 15.56
C ASN A 496 22.90 -14.31 15.29
N ARG A 497 22.22 -15.30 15.87
CA ARG A 497 20.76 -15.44 15.81
C ARG A 497 20.13 -14.57 16.90
N MET A 498 19.36 -13.56 16.50
CA MET A 498 18.69 -12.63 17.41
C MET A 498 17.17 -12.71 17.28
N LEU A 499 16.46 -12.56 18.40
CA LEU A 499 15.00 -12.45 18.43
C LEU A 499 14.62 -10.97 18.26
N LEU A 500 14.11 -10.59 17.08
CA LEU A 500 13.92 -9.19 16.68
C LEU A 500 12.48 -8.85 16.29
N TRP A 501 12.11 -7.58 16.46
CA TRP A 501 10.78 -7.04 16.24
C TRP A 501 10.51 -6.70 14.77
N HIS A 502 9.42 -7.24 14.23
CA HIS A 502 8.76 -6.77 13.02
C HIS A 502 7.34 -6.28 13.34
N GLY A 503 6.87 -5.25 12.64
CA GLY A 503 5.55 -4.66 12.84
C GLY A 503 4.93 -4.29 11.49
N SER A 504 3.62 -4.47 11.36
CA SER A 504 2.89 -4.28 10.11
C SER A 504 1.40 -4.05 10.37
N ARG A 505 0.70 -3.47 9.38
CA ARG A 505 -0.73 -3.12 9.46
C ARG A 505 -1.60 -4.36 9.68
N LEU A 506 -2.74 -4.22 10.38
CA LEU A 506 -3.64 -5.34 10.71
C LEU A 506 -4.07 -6.18 9.48
N SER A 507 -4.22 -5.55 8.31
CA SER A 507 -4.52 -6.19 7.03
C SER A 507 -3.48 -7.23 6.58
N ASN A 508 -2.21 -7.00 6.90
CA ASN A 508 -1.09 -7.68 6.28
C ASN A 508 -0.82 -9.05 6.91
N TRP A 509 -1.30 -9.29 8.13
CA TRP A 509 -1.02 -10.50 8.90
C TRP A 509 -1.60 -11.78 8.31
N VAL A 510 -2.68 -11.70 7.52
CA VAL A 510 -3.18 -12.86 6.76
C VAL A 510 -2.19 -13.26 5.67
N GLY A 511 -1.58 -12.30 4.97
CA GLY A 511 -0.51 -12.53 4.00
C GLY A 511 0.75 -13.09 4.68
N ILE A 512 1.26 -12.40 5.70
CA ILE A 512 2.46 -12.78 6.46
C ILE A 512 2.34 -14.19 7.06
N LEU A 513 1.20 -14.54 7.69
CA LEU A 513 1.03 -15.88 8.27
C LEU A 513 0.83 -16.97 7.21
N SER A 514 0.24 -16.65 6.05
CA SER A 514 0.04 -17.63 4.97
C SER A 514 1.28 -17.86 4.10
N HIS A 515 2.13 -16.85 3.88
CA HIS A 515 3.26 -16.90 2.95
C HIS A 515 4.63 -16.56 3.56
N GLY A 516 4.72 -16.26 4.85
CA GLY A 516 5.93 -15.79 5.52
C GLY A 516 6.23 -14.31 5.27
N LEU A 517 7.29 -13.79 5.89
CA LEU A 517 7.80 -12.45 5.59
C LEU A 517 8.52 -12.44 4.24
N GLN A 518 8.09 -11.56 3.33
CA GLN A 518 8.61 -11.48 1.96
C GLN A 518 9.52 -10.27 1.75
N ILE A 519 10.39 -10.38 0.73
CA ILE A 519 11.18 -9.25 0.23
C ILE A 519 10.37 -8.52 -0.85
N ALA A 520 10.45 -7.19 -0.85
CA ALA A 520 9.79 -6.33 -1.83
C ALA A 520 10.09 -6.77 -3.29
N PRO A 521 9.07 -6.81 -4.18
CA PRO A 521 9.23 -7.40 -5.50
C PRO A 521 10.20 -6.62 -6.39
N PRO A 522 10.83 -7.25 -7.41
CA PRO A 522 11.84 -6.61 -8.26
C PRO A 522 11.38 -5.29 -8.91
N GLU A 523 10.11 -5.23 -9.34
CA GLU A 523 9.46 -4.04 -9.90
C GLU A 523 9.24 -2.85 -8.93
N ALA A 524 9.29 -3.07 -7.61
CA ALA A 524 9.11 -1.98 -6.65
C ALA A 524 10.22 -0.92 -6.79
N PRO A 525 9.98 0.35 -6.39
CA PRO A 525 11.07 1.30 -6.17
C PRO A 525 12.10 0.75 -5.17
N ILE A 526 13.32 1.32 -5.18
CA ILE A 526 14.31 1.07 -4.12
C ILE A 526 14.39 2.24 -3.13
N THR A 527 14.20 3.48 -3.62
CA THR A 527 13.87 4.62 -2.75
C THR A 527 12.55 4.34 -2.01
N GLY A 528 12.62 4.39 -0.69
CA GLY A 528 11.56 3.91 0.22
C GLY A 528 12.05 2.82 1.17
N TYR A 529 13.13 2.10 0.83
CA TYR A 529 13.81 1.13 1.68
C TYR A 529 15.23 1.61 2.00
N MET A 530 15.49 2.02 3.25
CA MET A 530 16.73 2.74 3.64
C MET A 530 18.03 1.95 3.41
N PHE A 531 17.97 0.63 3.35
CA PHE A 531 19.08 -0.29 3.16
C PHE A 531 18.83 -1.29 2.01
N GLY A 532 18.04 -0.90 1.02
CA GLY A 532 17.67 -1.76 -0.11
C GLY A 532 16.57 -2.77 0.23
N LYS A 533 16.27 -3.68 -0.71
CA LYS A 533 15.13 -4.60 -0.61
C LYS A 533 15.48 -5.83 0.23
N GLY A 534 15.06 -5.82 1.49
CA GLY A 534 15.18 -6.96 2.40
C GLY A 534 14.04 -6.99 3.41
N ILE A 535 14.09 -7.93 4.34
CA ILE A 535 13.14 -8.01 5.46
C ILE A 535 13.72 -7.20 6.63
N TYR A 536 12.98 -6.17 7.07
CA TYR A 536 13.41 -5.21 8.09
C TYR A 536 12.94 -5.60 9.48
N PHE A 537 13.86 -5.48 10.45
CA PHE A 537 13.63 -5.72 11.88
C PHE A 537 14.29 -4.63 12.74
N ALA A 538 13.81 -4.47 13.97
CA ALA A 538 14.43 -3.65 15.00
C ALA A 538 14.65 -4.45 16.30
N ASP A 539 15.61 -4.01 17.11
CA ASP A 539 15.79 -4.43 18.51
C ASP A 539 14.91 -3.62 19.47
N MET A 540 14.41 -2.47 19.04
CA MET A 540 13.51 -1.58 19.79
C MET A 540 12.03 -1.81 19.46
N SER A 541 11.24 -2.26 20.45
CA SER A 541 9.83 -2.63 20.26
C SER A 541 8.97 -1.53 19.63
N SER A 542 9.03 -0.31 20.18
CA SER A 542 8.19 0.81 19.70
C SER A 542 8.65 1.38 18.36
N LYS A 543 9.85 1.02 17.86
CA LYS A 543 10.24 1.35 16.48
C LYS A 543 9.42 0.54 15.49
N SER A 544 9.34 -0.79 15.68
CA SER A 544 8.50 -1.65 14.84
C SER A 544 7.00 -1.40 15.09
N ALA A 545 6.60 -1.04 16.31
CA ALA A 545 5.20 -0.76 16.64
C ALA A 545 4.60 0.42 15.85
N ASN A 546 5.42 1.40 15.44
CA ASN A 546 4.97 2.49 14.58
C ASN A 546 4.44 1.99 13.21
N TYR A 547 4.94 0.85 12.71
CA TYR A 547 4.50 0.23 11.45
C TYR A 547 3.18 -0.57 11.60
N CYS A 548 2.64 -0.71 12.81
CA CYS A 548 1.30 -1.24 13.03
C CYS A 548 0.20 -0.24 12.61
N PHE A 549 0.50 1.07 12.61
CA PHE A 549 -0.44 2.17 12.35
C PHE A 549 -1.73 2.09 13.20
N ALA A 550 -1.60 1.72 14.48
CA ALA A 550 -2.69 1.78 15.44
C ALA A 550 -3.17 3.22 15.67
N SER A 551 -4.40 3.40 16.18
CA SER A 551 -5.00 4.71 16.45
C SER A 551 -5.96 4.66 17.64
N ARG A 552 -6.42 5.83 18.12
CA ARG A 552 -7.46 5.91 19.17
C ARG A 552 -8.81 5.27 18.81
N LEU A 553 -9.05 4.94 17.54
CA LEU A 553 -10.26 4.24 17.06
C LEU A 553 -10.02 2.75 16.78
N LYS A 554 -8.77 2.34 16.62
CA LYS A 554 -8.30 0.98 16.33
C LYS A 554 -7.00 0.79 17.09
N ASP A 555 -7.13 0.56 18.40
CA ASP A 555 -6.06 0.60 19.39
C ASP A 555 -5.36 -0.75 19.59
N VAL A 556 -5.96 -1.86 19.16
CA VAL A 556 -5.30 -3.16 19.09
C VAL A 556 -4.48 -3.27 17.79
N GLY A 557 -3.20 -3.62 17.93
CA GLY A 557 -2.31 -3.97 16.84
C GLY A 557 -1.61 -5.31 17.08
N LEU A 558 -0.85 -5.77 16.09
CA LEU A 558 -0.03 -6.98 16.17
C LEU A 558 1.45 -6.66 15.97
N LEU A 559 2.31 -7.30 16.75
CA LEU A 559 3.77 -7.29 16.63
C LEU A 559 4.29 -8.72 16.49
N LEU A 560 5.38 -8.89 15.75
CA LEU A 560 6.01 -10.18 15.52
C LEU A 560 7.44 -10.18 16.06
N LEU A 561 7.79 -11.23 16.80
CA LEU A 561 9.16 -11.62 17.10
C LEU A 561 9.54 -12.80 16.22
N SER A 562 10.61 -12.63 15.45
CA SER A 562 11.23 -13.68 14.64
C SER A 562 12.65 -13.95 15.10
N GLU A 563 13.07 -15.21 15.02
CA GLU A 563 14.48 -15.59 15.10
C GLU A 563 15.14 -15.22 13.77
N VAL A 564 16.07 -14.27 13.81
CA VAL A 564 16.75 -13.75 12.61
C VAL A 564 18.21 -14.15 12.65
N ALA A 565 18.62 -14.95 11.66
CA ALA A 565 19.99 -15.43 11.48
C ALA A 565 20.83 -14.36 10.75
N LEU A 566 21.35 -13.40 11.52
CA LEU A 566 22.06 -12.23 10.99
C LEU A 566 23.44 -12.59 10.44
N GLY A 567 24.11 -13.61 10.98
CA GLY A 567 25.48 -13.93 10.64
C GLY A 567 26.44 -12.77 10.90
N GLN A 568 27.37 -12.54 9.97
CA GLN A 568 28.20 -11.33 9.98
C GLN A 568 27.40 -10.16 9.36
N CYS A 569 27.28 -9.07 10.11
CA CYS A 569 26.54 -7.88 9.68
C CYS A 569 27.40 -6.91 8.85
N ASN A 570 26.79 -6.24 7.89
CA ASN A 570 27.32 -5.07 7.23
C ASN A 570 26.85 -3.81 7.96
N GLU A 571 27.70 -3.28 8.83
CA GLU A 571 27.35 -2.12 9.65
C GLU A 571 27.46 -0.82 8.83
N LEU A 572 26.42 0.00 8.84
CA LEU A 572 26.32 1.25 8.07
C LEU A 572 25.79 2.39 8.97
N LEU A 573 26.37 3.59 8.81
CA LEU A 573 25.99 4.80 9.55
C LEU A 573 24.84 5.57 8.87
N GLU A 574 24.81 5.56 7.54
CA GLU A 574 23.84 6.27 6.70
C GLU A 574 22.98 5.31 5.89
N ALA A 575 21.77 5.75 5.54
CA ALA A 575 20.90 5.03 4.63
C ALA A 575 21.58 4.87 3.25
N ASN A 576 21.64 3.64 2.76
CA ASN A 576 22.18 3.32 1.45
C ASN A 576 21.29 2.28 0.74
N PRO A 577 20.47 2.69 -0.24
CA PRO A 577 19.60 1.77 -0.99
C PRO A 577 20.34 0.61 -1.69
N GLU A 578 21.65 0.74 -1.93
CA GLU A 578 22.48 -0.25 -2.61
C GLU A 578 23.23 -1.18 -1.63
N ALA A 579 22.91 -1.14 -0.33
CA ALA A 579 23.60 -1.89 0.74
C ALA A 579 23.68 -3.42 0.53
N GLU A 580 22.74 -4.02 -0.19
CA GLU A 580 22.78 -5.44 -0.59
C GLU A 580 24.05 -5.76 -1.42
N GLY A 581 24.40 -4.88 -2.37
CA GLY A 581 25.62 -5.00 -3.17
C GLY A 581 26.92 -4.79 -2.37
N LEU A 582 26.82 -4.24 -1.15
CA LEU A 582 27.95 -3.97 -0.27
C LEU A 582 28.24 -5.13 0.72
N LEU A 583 27.44 -6.19 0.73
CA LEU A 583 27.60 -7.32 1.66
C LEU A 583 28.99 -7.99 1.57
N ARG A 584 29.55 -8.17 0.36
CA ARG A 584 30.91 -8.72 0.15
C ARG A 584 31.21 -10.02 0.94
N GLY A 585 30.24 -10.93 1.03
CA GLY A 585 30.34 -12.19 1.79
C GLY A 585 29.73 -12.16 3.20
N LYS A 586 29.27 -11.00 3.67
CA LYS A 586 28.42 -10.85 4.86
C LYS A 586 26.97 -11.31 4.56
N HIS A 587 26.17 -11.52 5.62
CA HIS A 587 24.85 -12.17 5.50
C HIS A 587 23.66 -11.24 5.79
N SER A 588 23.90 -10.06 6.38
CA SER A 588 22.86 -9.08 6.71
C SER A 588 23.44 -7.66 6.69
N THR A 589 22.59 -6.64 6.71
CA THR A 589 22.96 -5.25 6.96
C THR A 589 22.45 -4.82 8.33
N LYS A 590 23.22 -3.99 9.03
CA LYS A 590 22.86 -3.37 10.30
C LYS A 590 23.02 -1.86 10.21
N GLY A 591 21.90 -1.14 10.20
CA GLY A 591 21.92 0.32 10.39
C GLY A 591 22.30 0.63 11.84
N LEU A 592 23.37 1.40 12.05
CA LEU A 592 23.89 1.71 13.39
C LEU A 592 23.14 2.89 14.01
N GLY A 593 22.31 2.59 15.02
CA GLY A 593 21.60 3.59 15.80
C GLY A 593 22.46 4.22 16.90
N LYS A 594 22.21 5.50 17.16
CA LYS A 594 22.72 6.23 18.33
C LYS A 594 22.24 5.61 19.65
N MET A 595 21.03 5.07 19.70
CA MET A 595 20.49 4.40 20.88
C MET A 595 20.21 2.93 20.57
N ALA A 596 20.66 2.02 21.43
CA ALA A 596 20.42 0.57 21.31
C ALA A 596 20.27 -0.08 22.69
N PRO A 597 19.61 -1.26 22.82
CA PRO A 597 19.65 -2.06 24.03
C PRO A 597 21.09 -2.39 24.45
N ASN A 598 21.34 -2.53 25.75
CA ASN A 598 22.68 -2.87 26.24
C ASN A 598 22.98 -4.36 26.00
N PRO A 599 24.05 -4.74 25.27
CA PRO A 599 24.41 -6.14 25.06
C PRO A 599 24.55 -6.94 26.36
N ALA A 600 25.01 -6.32 27.45
CA ALA A 600 25.16 -6.95 28.77
C ALA A 600 23.82 -7.25 29.48
N SER A 601 22.70 -6.66 29.03
CA SER A 601 21.35 -6.96 29.50
C SER A 601 20.69 -8.13 28.73
N SER A 602 21.33 -8.62 27.65
CA SER A 602 20.72 -9.64 26.78
C SER A 602 20.51 -10.97 27.51
N VAL A 603 19.39 -11.63 27.22
CA VAL A 603 19.11 -13.01 27.67
C VAL A 603 19.00 -13.95 26.47
N THR A 604 19.05 -15.26 26.70
CA THR A 604 18.84 -16.26 25.65
C THR A 604 17.46 -16.90 25.81
N LEU A 605 16.67 -16.92 24.75
CA LEU A 605 15.40 -17.64 24.69
C LEU A 605 15.47 -18.64 23.51
N ASN A 606 15.25 -19.93 23.78
CA ASN A 606 15.27 -21.01 22.78
C ASN A 606 16.51 -21.08 21.86
N GLY A 607 17.67 -20.57 22.33
CA GLY A 607 18.91 -20.55 21.55
C GLY A 607 19.04 -19.35 20.60
N SER A 608 18.23 -18.31 20.81
CA SER A 608 18.29 -17.01 20.14
C SER A 608 18.52 -15.90 21.17
N THR A 609 19.32 -14.88 20.83
CA THR A 609 19.63 -13.75 21.72
C THR A 609 18.49 -12.73 21.74
N VAL A 610 18.01 -12.39 22.93
CA VAL A 610 16.97 -11.38 23.17
C VAL A 610 17.64 -10.12 23.75
N PRO A 611 17.79 -9.03 22.97
CA PRO A 611 18.47 -7.81 23.41
C PRO A 611 17.57 -6.94 24.30
N LEU A 612 17.42 -7.32 25.58
CA LEU A 612 16.62 -6.56 26.54
C LEU A 612 17.19 -5.15 26.78
N GLY A 613 16.29 -4.19 27.02
CA GLY A 613 16.65 -2.82 27.34
C GLY A 613 17.07 -2.61 28.81
N PRO A 614 17.16 -1.35 29.28
CA PRO A 614 16.84 -0.12 28.53
C PRO A 614 17.83 0.16 27.40
N ALA A 615 17.45 1.06 26.50
CA ALA A 615 18.36 1.59 25.51
C ALA A 615 19.39 2.55 26.14
N HIS A 616 20.62 2.50 25.64
CA HIS A 616 21.74 3.36 26.02
C HIS A 616 22.34 4.03 24.77
N ASP A 617 23.07 5.13 24.97
CA ASP A 617 23.83 5.77 23.88
C ASP A 617 25.00 4.86 23.48
N THR A 618 25.09 4.55 22.20
CA THR A 618 26.07 3.61 21.63
C THR A 618 27.44 4.25 21.37
N GLY A 619 27.56 5.57 21.53
CA GLY A 619 28.72 6.34 21.09
C GLY A 619 28.82 6.50 19.56
N ILE A 620 27.85 5.96 18.80
CA ILE A 620 27.81 6.13 17.34
C ILE A 620 27.30 7.53 17.01
N LEU A 621 28.15 8.29 16.31
CA LEU A 621 27.85 9.59 15.74
C LEU A 621 28.42 9.64 14.32
N ASN A 622 27.61 10.07 13.36
CA ASN A 622 28.08 10.42 12.03
C ASN A 622 28.55 11.90 12.03
N PRO A 623 29.83 12.20 11.74
CA PRO A 623 30.32 13.58 11.69
C PRO A 623 29.92 14.31 10.39
N ASP A 624 29.69 13.57 9.30
CA ASP A 624 29.54 14.13 7.95
C ASP A 624 28.08 14.22 7.49
N GLY A 625 27.13 13.69 8.27
CA GLY A 625 25.72 13.61 7.88
C GLY A 625 24.76 13.16 8.99
N TYR A 626 23.72 12.43 8.59
CA TYR A 626 22.64 11.99 9.49
C TYR A 626 23.07 10.76 10.31
N THR A 627 22.56 10.63 11.54
CA THR A 627 22.71 9.42 12.38
C THR A 627 21.34 8.82 12.66
N LEU A 628 21.18 7.51 12.47
CA LEU A 628 19.99 6.76 12.90
C LEU A 628 19.73 6.95 14.40
N ASN A 629 18.47 7.18 14.80
CA ASN A 629 18.13 7.23 16.23
C ASN A 629 18.26 5.86 16.92
N TYR A 630 17.92 4.78 16.20
CA TYR A 630 17.85 3.40 16.70
C TYR A 630 18.26 2.43 15.60
N ASN A 631 18.78 1.26 15.96
CA ASN A 631 19.27 0.24 15.02
C ASN A 631 18.20 -0.21 14.00
N GLU A 632 18.68 -0.80 12.90
CA GLU A 632 17.89 -1.60 11.96
C GLU A 632 18.69 -2.84 11.58
N PHE A 633 18.00 -3.95 11.38
CA PHE A 633 18.58 -5.21 10.92
C PHE A 633 17.83 -5.67 9.68
N ILE A 634 18.58 -5.92 8.60
CA ILE A 634 18.02 -6.22 7.28
C ILE A 634 18.64 -7.51 6.76
N VAL A 635 17.80 -8.49 6.43
CA VAL A 635 18.21 -9.73 5.77
C VAL A 635 17.65 -9.79 4.35
N TYR A 636 18.49 -10.21 3.41
CA TYR A 636 18.21 -10.23 1.97
C TYR A 636 17.83 -11.64 1.47
N ASN A 637 17.39 -12.50 2.39
CA ASN A 637 16.98 -13.87 2.09
C ASN A 637 15.94 -14.33 3.13
N PRO A 638 14.71 -14.76 2.74
CA PRO A 638 13.68 -15.18 3.69
C PRO A 638 14.11 -16.33 4.60
N ASN A 639 14.98 -17.24 4.12
CA ASN A 639 15.52 -18.35 4.91
C ASN A 639 16.41 -17.92 6.09
N GLN A 640 16.69 -16.62 6.26
CA GLN A 640 17.34 -16.09 7.47
C GLN A 640 16.34 -15.61 8.53
N VAL A 641 15.06 -15.85 8.33
CA VAL A 641 13.97 -15.53 9.24
C VAL A 641 13.25 -16.82 9.63
N ARG A 642 12.86 -16.91 10.90
CA ARG A 642 11.89 -17.88 11.41
C ARG A 642 10.92 -17.18 12.36
N MET A 643 9.65 -17.08 12.00
CA MET A 643 8.62 -16.50 12.85
C MET A 643 8.47 -17.34 14.13
N ARG A 644 8.40 -16.68 15.30
CA ARG A 644 8.44 -17.38 16.59
C ARG A 644 7.36 -16.97 17.58
N TYR A 645 7.05 -15.69 17.70
CA TYR A 645 5.96 -15.21 18.56
C TYR A 645 5.18 -14.06 17.91
N LEU A 646 3.86 -14.18 17.86
CA LEU A 646 2.95 -13.11 17.47
C LEU A 646 2.31 -12.53 18.74
N LEU A 647 2.42 -11.22 18.93
CA LEU A 647 1.95 -10.49 20.10
C LEU A 647 0.72 -9.66 19.73
N LYS A 648 -0.35 -9.79 20.53
CA LYS A 648 -1.54 -8.94 20.47
C LYS A 648 -1.35 -7.81 21.48
N VAL A 649 -1.26 -6.58 21.00
CA VAL A 649 -0.83 -5.41 21.77
C VAL A 649 -1.87 -4.30 21.69
N GLN A 650 -2.22 -3.69 22.83
CA GLN A 650 -3.05 -2.50 22.90
C GLN A 650 -2.19 -1.24 23.00
N PHE A 651 -2.50 -0.24 22.19
CA PHE A 651 -1.79 1.04 22.11
C PHE A 651 -2.55 2.11 22.89
N ASN A 652 -2.08 2.41 24.11
CA ASN A 652 -2.70 3.40 24.98
C ASN A 652 -2.21 4.80 24.58
N PHE A 653 -2.83 5.40 23.57
CA PHE A 653 -2.50 6.76 23.09
C PHE A 653 -2.83 7.82 24.15
N LEU A 654 -1.84 8.61 24.53
CA LEU A 654 -2.02 9.72 25.47
C LEU A 654 -2.70 10.90 24.78
N GLN A 655 -3.60 11.59 25.49
CA GLN A 655 -4.08 12.89 25.06
C GLN A 655 -3.13 13.98 25.57
N LEU A 656 -2.10 14.27 24.77
CA LEU A 656 -1.08 15.28 25.07
C LEU A 656 -1.57 16.73 24.90
N TRP A 657 -2.77 16.94 24.33
CA TRP A 657 -3.51 18.21 24.23
C TRP A 657 -4.99 17.96 23.88
#